data_AF-A0A1W9WPB6-F1
#
_entry.id   AF-A0A1W9WPB6-F1
#
_cell.length_a   1.000
_cell.length_b   1.000
_cell.length_c   1.000
_cell.angle_alpha   90.00
_cell.angle_beta   90.00
_cell.angle_gamma   90.00
#
_symmetry.space_group_name_H-M   'P 1'
#
loop_
_entity.id
_entity.type
_entity.pdbx_description
1 polymer ?
#
loop_
_entity_poly.entity_id
_entity_poly.type
_entity_poly.pdbx_seq_one_letter_code
_entity_poly.pdbx_strand_id
1 'polypeptide(L)'
;MIFSNLIKKPKWQHRDPNIRQMGIENLDDPTILNEVAQNDEAAEVRQAALHKINDLNVLDQIAQHDTDSRVRELAEQRLKQLLGGKKDDCPALDTRLTWVKKTTDAERLAYIAEHGSETELRLAAIEKVEREGLLGDIAINDPISEVRLAAVAKLTQKSTLERVFKTSRNRDKRVSRIARDKLDKVIEQKERPARVRAECEAICTKLESIERRLNSETSNQKRAQGGIDDSKVLKQENAEFKRLQERFSAIAADADNECQTCFTFGVAKVMAALSNSQQTLEAAQEREQARAPLRAAKKELCEQMEVLLIDLKNSQRLGREDEKTFDQRFNALQSQWAETQPLDEPEEEQQWQARFERASQSVQKRHQKLQAYSNVANQLEATCAQADILLNGTEALKSEQLKDLQARWQAYWEEVPKDKPHAVFSELNRRFDNTLKALQTRTAEQKEQRKQAVHELKQLLKDLEAALERGELKTAIPLEQKARQLQSSIVDLDKTPERRLQACTAKIKELQGWQRWGNKLEREKLCEQVESLLETEDDNPSELARLTEEAQTAWKRLGSSGYSPVLWERFNQACQMAYRHYREYLCVQIENLSESENDNPENSARQIRQAQATWKNLGSQGHSQELWERFNQACQTAYEPCKIHFSHKAREREQHLSDKQTLCERLEAFAQETDWENTTNWKEVYNFVRDAENIWRNIGATDRKYKKTTQRSYQAAMLVLETHLDDERKRNCSSRLHLIGQVDEVASSLKEAIECQNDAAAKGDATAKQVVEDKINAAIKEVKELQNQWQVTVPGNRRIEREFWGTFRSACDVVFDYRKQQQEAQKKEIQAYLKSKISLCKQAEDLATLEGDAIKTARAQLKKLKEEWKNIKKEDRTNIGSNLRKKAKATEAVEERFKKACRLAEMRYQAQRSVERREQIDLIKQKAVFCIELEQADTLARQEVQEDPDWLSTVQSAWAQLPQLEYTDWDDAIEQRFQKACAAASTGEQSFSKKTVSNKETLCVRMEILAGVESPPEAAKARLAYQVERLSAAMSGKKIESPEQKIEAQEIEQSWYLSGAVPAEQTQRLEQRFSKACEAFYS
;
A
#
# COMPACT_ATOMS: atom_id res chain seq x y z
N MET A 1 20.32 -3.90 137.02
CA MET A 1 19.42 -2.74 137.16
C MET A 1 19.28 -2.13 135.76
N ILE A 2 18.12 -2.14 135.09
CA ILE A 2 16.79 -1.57 135.38
C ILE A 2 16.57 -0.31 134.50
N PHE A 3 15.46 -0.33 133.74
CA PHE A 3 14.87 0.70 132.87
C PHE A 3 15.55 1.06 131.53
N SER A 4 14.68 1.55 130.63
CA SER A 4 14.79 1.60 129.17
C SER A 4 14.28 2.94 128.62
N ASN A 5 14.30 3.09 127.29
CA ASN A 5 13.69 4.18 126.50
C ASN A 5 14.54 5.49 126.47
N LEU A 6 14.44 6.38 125.47
CA LEU A 6 13.39 6.57 124.46
C LEU A 6 13.95 7.26 123.19
N ILE A 7 14.35 6.50 122.17
CA ILE A 7 14.38 6.99 120.78
C ILE A 7 13.25 6.25 120.07
N LYS A 8 12.16 6.96 119.75
CA LYS A 8 11.08 6.38 118.94
C LYS A 8 11.67 6.11 117.55
N LYS A 9 11.84 4.83 117.19
CA LYS A 9 12.16 4.46 115.82
C LYS A 9 11.11 5.09 114.88
N PRO A 10 11.51 5.65 113.73
CA PRO A 10 10.57 6.24 112.80
C PRO A 10 9.57 5.18 112.33
N LYS A 11 8.34 5.58 111.97
CA LYS A 11 7.23 4.66 111.68
C LYS A 11 7.58 3.61 110.62
N TRP A 12 8.39 3.97 109.62
CA TRP A 12 8.88 3.09 108.56
C TRP A 12 9.82 1.97 109.05
N GLN A 13 10.37 2.03 110.27
CA GLN A 13 11.16 0.95 110.91
C GLN A 13 10.37 0.15 111.95
N HIS A 14 9.04 0.24 111.96
CA HIS A 14 8.21 -0.48 112.92
C HIS A 14 8.11 -1.99 112.62
N ARG A 15 7.90 -2.82 113.64
CA ARG A 15 7.79 -4.28 113.47
C ARG A 15 6.53 -4.70 112.69
N ASP A 16 5.41 -4.02 112.95
CA ASP A 16 4.15 -4.20 112.23
C ASP A 16 4.23 -3.56 110.83
N PRO A 17 4.03 -4.33 109.73
CA PRO A 17 4.08 -3.80 108.38
C PRO A 17 2.98 -2.77 108.08
N ASN A 18 1.81 -2.83 108.71
CA ASN A 18 0.76 -1.82 108.51
C ASN A 18 1.23 -0.45 109.01
N ILE A 19 1.97 -0.42 110.13
CA ILE A 19 2.54 0.80 110.68
C ILE A 19 3.73 1.29 109.83
N ARG A 20 4.48 0.40 109.17
CA ARG A 20 5.48 0.80 108.15
C ARG A 20 4.82 1.42 106.93
N GLN A 21 3.74 0.81 106.43
CA GLN A 21 2.96 1.28 105.28
C GLN A 21 2.39 2.68 105.53
N MET A 22 1.71 2.90 106.66
CA MET A 22 1.26 4.24 107.11
C MET A 22 2.43 5.20 107.37
N GLY A 23 3.61 4.65 107.69
CA GLY A 23 4.85 5.42 107.84
C GLY A 23 5.37 6.01 106.53
N ILE A 24 5.11 5.35 105.39
CA ILE A 24 5.56 5.79 104.06
C ILE A 24 4.76 6.98 103.53
N GLU A 25 3.46 7.06 103.85
CA GLU A 25 2.59 8.17 103.40
C GLU A 25 3.23 9.54 103.68
N ASN A 26 3.85 9.67 104.86
CA ASN A 26 4.47 10.88 105.38
C ASN A 26 6.02 10.86 105.30
N LEU A 27 6.60 9.94 104.53
CA LEU A 27 8.05 9.83 104.31
C LEU A 27 8.41 10.40 102.94
N ASP A 28 9.20 11.47 102.92
CA ASP A 28 9.61 12.15 101.67
C ASP A 28 11.12 12.06 101.37
N ASP A 29 11.89 11.34 102.20
CA ASP A 29 13.33 11.10 101.95
C ASP A 29 13.51 10.07 100.83
N PRO A 30 14.05 10.43 99.64
CA PRO A 30 14.19 9.52 98.52
C PRO A 30 15.15 8.36 98.81
N THR A 31 16.14 8.56 99.68
CA THR A 31 17.11 7.52 100.07
C THR A 31 16.41 6.41 100.82
N ILE A 32 15.59 6.79 101.81
CA ILE A 32 14.83 5.86 102.64
C ILE A 32 13.70 5.21 101.83
N LEU A 33 13.01 5.97 100.96
CA LEU A 33 12.00 5.40 100.05
C LEU A 33 12.61 4.34 99.13
N ASN A 34 13.77 4.60 98.54
CA ASN A 34 14.50 3.64 97.71
C ASN A 34 14.97 2.40 98.52
N GLU A 35 15.46 2.58 99.75
CA GLU A 35 15.84 1.49 100.65
C GLU A 35 14.65 0.59 100.99
N VAL A 36 13.51 1.19 101.37
CA VAL A 36 12.28 0.49 101.75
C VAL A 36 11.66 -0.25 100.55
N ALA A 37 11.60 0.38 99.37
CA ALA A 37 11.05 -0.25 98.17
C ALA A 37 11.88 -1.42 97.63
N GLN A 38 13.18 -1.47 97.95
CA GLN A 38 14.06 -2.57 97.54
C GLN A 38 14.14 -3.68 98.60
N ASN A 39 14.10 -3.34 99.89
CA ASN A 39 14.54 -4.26 100.97
C ASN A 39 13.49 -4.55 102.06
N ASP A 40 12.32 -3.92 102.07
CA ASP A 40 11.31 -4.26 103.10
C ASP A 40 10.73 -5.66 102.87
N GLU A 41 10.65 -6.46 103.93
CA GLU A 41 10.15 -7.84 103.90
C GLU A 41 8.69 -7.92 103.37
N ALA A 42 7.86 -6.91 103.63
CA ALA A 42 6.43 -6.91 103.29
C ALA A 42 6.16 -6.26 101.92
N ALA A 43 5.53 -7.00 101.02
CA ALA A 43 5.22 -6.55 99.66
C ALA A 43 4.31 -5.30 99.63
N GLU A 44 3.37 -5.20 100.56
CA GLU A 44 2.43 -4.08 100.71
C GLU A 44 3.16 -2.78 101.12
N VAL A 45 4.26 -2.91 101.86
CA VAL A 45 5.14 -1.80 102.26
C VAL A 45 6.01 -1.37 101.08
N ARG A 46 6.58 -2.32 100.31
CA ARG A 46 7.28 -2.01 99.06
C ARG A 46 6.38 -1.32 98.03
N GLN A 47 5.13 -1.78 97.87
CA GLN A 47 4.12 -1.15 97.00
C GLN A 47 3.82 0.30 97.41
N ALA A 48 3.65 0.57 98.70
CA ALA A 48 3.44 1.94 99.19
C ALA A 48 4.64 2.85 98.88
N ALA A 49 5.87 2.35 98.99
CA ALA A 49 7.07 3.12 98.66
C ALA A 49 7.20 3.38 97.14
N LEU A 50 6.90 2.39 96.29
CA LEU A 50 6.91 2.54 94.82
C LEU A 50 6.06 3.71 94.32
N HIS A 51 4.91 3.98 94.95
CA HIS A 51 4.07 5.12 94.59
C HIS A 51 4.75 6.48 94.76
N LYS A 52 5.77 6.60 95.63
CA LYS A 52 6.51 7.85 95.90
C LYS A 52 7.88 7.92 95.22
N ILE A 53 8.42 6.80 94.73
CA ILE A 53 9.71 6.79 94.01
C ILE A 53 9.57 7.45 92.63
N ASN A 54 10.60 8.22 92.25
CA ASN A 54 10.78 8.81 90.93
C ASN A 54 12.11 8.43 90.24
N ASP A 55 13.00 7.66 90.89
CA ASP A 55 14.24 7.17 90.27
C ASP A 55 13.92 6.03 89.27
N LEU A 56 14.15 6.31 87.98
CA LEU A 56 13.88 5.38 86.89
C LEU A 56 14.73 4.10 86.96
N ASN A 57 15.95 4.16 87.48
CA ASN A 57 16.85 3.00 87.55
C ASN A 57 16.44 2.08 88.69
N VAL A 58 16.06 2.64 89.85
CA VAL A 58 15.53 1.86 90.99
C VAL A 58 14.23 1.18 90.59
N LEU A 59 13.31 1.88 89.92
CA LEU A 59 12.07 1.29 89.42
C LEU A 59 12.30 0.20 88.37
N ASP A 60 13.27 0.39 87.47
CA ASP A 60 13.65 -0.63 86.49
C ASP A 60 14.24 -1.88 87.15
N GLN A 61 15.12 -1.71 88.14
CA GLN A 61 15.67 -2.82 88.93
C GLN A 61 14.57 -3.60 89.67
N ILE A 62 13.64 -2.90 90.34
CA ILE A 62 12.52 -3.55 91.05
C ILE A 62 11.59 -4.26 90.05
N ALA A 63 11.25 -3.62 88.92
CA ALA A 63 10.42 -4.21 87.87
C ALA A 63 11.02 -5.50 87.28
N GLN A 64 12.36 -5.58 87.18
CA GLN A 64 13.06 -6.77 86.67
C GLN A 64 13.30 -7.85 87.75
N HIS A 65 13.46 -7.48 89.02
CA HIS A 65 14.09 -8.37 90.02
C HIS A 65 13.35 -8.56 91.35
N ASP A 66 12.27 -7.82 91.66
CA ASP A 66 11.50 -8.08 92.89
C ASP A 66 10.92 -9.49 92.89
N THR A 67 10.76 -10.11 94.06
CA THR A 67 10.22 -11.47 94.19
C THR A 67 8.70 -11.54 93.99
N ASP A 68 7.94 -10.52 94.42
CA ASP A 68 6.48 -10.47 94.28
C ASP A 68 6.07 -9.88 92.92
N SER A 69 5.19 -10.57 92.19
CA SER A 69 4.78 -10.16 90.84
C SER A 69 3.99 -8.85 90.82
N ARG A 70 3.19 -8.56 91.86
CA ARG A 70 2.40 -7.32 91.98
C ARG A 70 3.34 -6.13 92.23
N VAL A 71 4.44 -6.35 92.95
CA VAL A 71 5.49 -5.32 93.15
C VAL A 71 6.20 -5.04 91.82
N ARG A 72 6.59 -6.08 91.05
CA ARG A 72 7.16 -5.91 89.71
C ARG A 72 6.22 -5.18 88.74
N GLU A 73 4.95 -5.58 88.68
CA GLU A 73 3.92 -4.97 87.84
C GLU A 73 3.68 -3.49 88.20
N LEU A 74 3.62 -3.17 89.50
CA LEU A 74 3.46 -1.80 89.97
C LEU A 74 4.71 -0.94 89.68
N ALA A 75 5.91 -1.49 89.85
CA ALA A 75 7.16 -0.82 89.52
C ALA A 75 7.25 -0.52 88.02
N GLU A 76 6.89 -1.48 87.16
CA GLU A 76 6.83 -1.31 85.70
C GLU A 76 5.75 -0.28 85.28
N GLN A 77 4.57 -0.31 85.91
CA GLN A 77 3.52 0.67 85.67
C GLN A 77 3.97 2.09 86.08
N ARG A 78 4.63 2.22 87.23
CA ARG A 78 5.19 3.49 87.73
C ARG A 78 6.31 3.99 86.85
N LEU A 79 7.23 3.12 86.43
CA LEU A 79 8.30 3.42 85.49
C LEU A 79 7.73 3.96 84.17
N LYS A 80 6.74 3.27 83.58
CA LYS A 80 6.03 3.73 82.38
C LYS A 80 5.35 5.09 82.59
N GLN A 81 4.66 5.32 83.71
CA GLN A 81 4.04 6.63 84.01
C GLN A 81 5.06 7.78 84.07
N LEU A 82 6.21 7.55 84.69
CA LEU A 82 7.27 8.56 84.83
C LEU A 82 7.98 8.80 83.49
N LEU A 83 8.37 7.73 82.78
CA LEU A 83 8.95 7.82 81.43
C LEU A 83 8.00 8.56 80.48
N GLY A 84 6.70 8.29 80.55
CA GLY A 84 5.68 8.98 79.77
C GLY A 84 5.50 10.47 80.07
N GLY A 85 6.06 11.01 81.17
CA GLY A 85 5.99 12.44 81.49
C GLY A 85 4.58 12.93 81.84
N LYS A 86 3.73 12.08 82.44
CA LYS A 86 2.30 12.38 82.70
C LYS A 86 1.97 12.79 84.14
N LYS A 87 2.98 12.93 85.00
CA LYS A 87 2.82 13.32 86.41
C LYS A 87 3.81 14.41 86.78
N ASP A 88 3.43 15.25 87.72
CA ASP A 88 4.25 16.36 88.24
C ASP A 88 5.53 15.89 88.95
N ASP A 89 5.57 14.62 89.37
CA ASP A 89 6.71 13.97 90.00
C ASP A 89 7.70 13.30 89.02
N CYS A 90 7.50 13.48 87.71
CA CYS A 90 8.36 12.86 86.70
C CYS A 90 9.76 13.51 86.62
N PRO A 91 10.83 12.72 86.37
CA PRO A 91 12.16 13.27 86.13
C PRO A 91 12.21 14.22 84.94
N ALA A 92 13.17 15.14 84.97
CA ALA A 92 13.42 16.09 83.88
C ALA A 92 13.57 15.38 82.51
N LEU A 93 13.15 16.06 81.44
CA LEU A 93 13.13 15.50 80.09
C LEU A 93 14.49 14.93 79.66
N ASP A 94 15.61 15.60 79.97
CA ASP A 94 16.96 15.12 79.66
C ASP A 94 17.31 13.78 80.33
N THR A 95 16.82 13.55 81.55
CA THR A 95 16.98 12.27 82.25
C THR A 95 16.22 11.16 81.52
N ARG A 96 14.98 11.45 81.08
CA ARG A 96 14.13 10.49 80.33
C ARG A 96 14.65 10.23 78.93
N LEU A 97 15.12 11.25 78.21
CA LEU A 97 15.80 11.11 76.92
C LEU A 97 17.10 10.29 77.04
N THR A 98 17.88 10.51 78.10
CA THR A 98 19.08 9.71 78.38
C THR A 98 18.74 8.25 78.67
N TRP A 99 17.61 7.98 79.33
CA TRP A 99 17.11 6.62 79.56
C TRP A 99 16.65 5.96 78.25
N VAL A 100 15.86 6.64 77.40
CA VAL A 100 15.42 6.15 76.07
C VAL A 100 16.60 5.83 75.14
N LYS A 101 17.66 6.65 75.18
CA LYS A 101 18.89 6.38 74.43
C LYS A 101 19.54 5.06 74.85
N LYS A 102 19.55 4.74 76.15
CA LYS A 102 20.16 3.52 76.71
C LYS A 102 19.30 2.26 76.59
N THR A 103 17.99 2.36 76.80
CA THR A 103 17.10 1.18 76.85
C THR A 103 17.01 0.45 75.51
N THR A 104 16.86 -0.88 75.53
CA THR A 104 16.57 -1.71 74.35
C THR A 104 15.21 -2.39 74.44
N ASP A 105 14.45 -2.12 75.51
CA ASP A 105 13.14 -2.73 75.75
C ASP A 105 12.11 -2.23 74.73
N ALA A 106 11.64 -3.14 73.87
CA ALA A 106 10.72 -2.83 72.78
C ALA A 106 9.33 -2.40 73.25
N GLU A 107 8.84 -2.93 74.38
CA GLU A 107 7.51 -2.61 74.91
C GLU A 107 7.51 -1.26 75.64
N ARG A 108 8.61 -0.91 76.32
CA ARG A 108 8.80 0.42 76.91
C ARG A 108 9.06 1.47 75.83
N LEU A 109 9.85 1.17 74.79
CA LEU A 109 10.02 2.05 73.63
C LEU A 109 8.68 2.26 72.89
N ALA A 110 7.89 1.21 72.68
CA ALA A 110 6.54 1.31 72.12
C ALA A 110 5.64 2.20 72.99
N TYR A 111 5.60 1.96 74.31
CA TYR A 111 4.83 2.76 75.25
C TYR A 111 5.20 4.24 75.17
N ILE A 112 6.50 4.57 75.15
CA ILE A 112 6.99 5.95 75.08
C ILE A 112 6.65 6.59 73.73
N ALA A 113 6.81 5.86 72.62
CA ALA A 113 6.48 6.34 71.27
C ALA A 113 4.99 6.68 71.09
N GLU A 114 4.09 6.02 71.83
CA GLU A 114 2.64 6.26 71.78
C GLU A 114 2.13 7.21 72.88
N HIS A 115 2.72 7.16 74.08
CA HIS A 115 2.19 7.82 75.28
C HIS A 115 3.04 8.96 75.84
N GLY A 116 4.27 9.19 75.35
CA GLY A 116 5.16 10.24 75.87
C GLY A 116 4.58 11.64 75.66
N SER A 117 4.56 12.47 76.71
CA SER A 117 4.07 13.86 76.65
C SER A 117 4.85 14.70 75.64
N GLU A 118 6.19 14.66 75.68
CA GLU A 118 7.08 15.49 74.87
C GLU A 118 7.34 14.87 73.48
N THR A 119 7.37 15.73 72.46
CA THR A 119 7.56 15.32 71.06
C THR A 119 8.94 14.72 70.83
N GLU A 120 9.96 15.32 71.42
CA GLU A 120 11.36 14.91 71.40
C GLU A 120 11.52 13.48 71.93
N LEU A 121 10.76 13.13 72.97
CA LEU A 121 10.78 11.82 73.60
C LEU A 121 10.09 10.76 72.72
N ARG A 122 8.95 11.09 72.10
CA ARG A 122 8.28 10.20 71.14
C ARG A 122 9.15 9.96 69.90
N LEU A 123 9.81 11.00 69.38
CA LEU A 123 10.75 10.89 68.25
C LEU A 123 11.95 9.99 68.58
N ALA A 124 12.59 10.20 69.73
CA ALA A 124 13.72 9.36 70.18
C ALA A 124 13.32 7.88 70.38
N ALA A 125 12.08 7.60 70.78
CA ALA A 125 11.57 6.24 70.85
C ALA A 125 11.29 5.66 69.45
N ILE A 126 10.64 6.41 68.54
CA ILE A 126 10.34 6.00 67.16
C ILE A 126 11.60 5.65 66.37
N GLU A 127 12.71 6.35 66.60
CA GLU A 127 14.01 6.03 66.01
C GLU A 127 14.43 4.57 66.30
N LYS A 128 14.05 4.02 67.46
CA LYS A 128 14.40 2.68 67.93
C LYS A 128 13.29 1.62 67.80
N VAL A 129 12.03 2.02 67.61
CA VAL A 129 10.91 1.09 67.36
C VAL A 129 11.01 0.46 65.97
N GLU A 130 10.98 -0.87 65.86
CA GLU A 130 11.00 -1.60 64.58
C GLU A 130 9.62 -2.13 64.14
N ARG A 131 8.63 -2.15 65.06
CA ARG A 131 7.29 -2.72 64.83
C ARG A 131 6.49 -1.87 63.84
N GLU A 132 6.62 -2.16 62.54
CA GLU A 132 5.94 -1.41 61.46
C GLU A 132 4.42 -1.26 61.65
N GLY A 133 3.74 -2.23 62.25
CA GLY A 133 2.32 -2.10 62.60
C GLY A 133 2.04 -0.87 63.46
N LEU A 134 2.76 -0.74 64.58
CA LEU A 134 2.70 0.37 65.53
C LEU A 134 3.16 1.68 64.88
N LEU A 135 4.26 1.67 64.11
CA LEU A 135 4.70 2.86 63.37
C LEU A 135 3.63 3.32 62.35
N GLY A 136 2.90 2.38 61.75
CA GLY A 136 1.75 2.70 60.90
C GLY A 136 0.59 3.33 61.68
N ASP A 137 0.34 2.87 62.90
CA ASP A 137 -0.69 3.45 63.78
C ASP A 137 -0.30 4.86 64.24
N ILE A 138 0.95 5.07 64.65
CA ILE A 138 1.51 6.39 64.98
C ILE A 138 1.44 7.32 63.76
N ALA A 139 1.84 6.86 62.57
CA ALA A 139 1.78 7.62 61.32
C ALA A 139 0.36 8.05 60.90
N ILE A 140 -0.66 7.33 61.34
CA ILE A 140 -2.07 7.67 61.12
C ILE A 140 -2.59 8.57 62.25
N ASN A 141 -2.26 8.28 63.51
CA ASN A 141 -3.00 8.74 64.67
C ASN A 141 -2.33 9.84 65.52
N ASP A 142 -1.00 9.97 65.55
CA ASP A 142 -0.34 10.95 66.44
C ASP A 142 -0.82 12.38 66.13
N PRO A 143 -1.09 13.23 67.13
CA PRO A 143 -1.51 14.61 66.92
C PRO A 143 -0.46 15.47 66.18
N ILE A 144 0.83 15.24 66.41
CA ILE A 144 1.95 16.04 65.91
C ILE A 144 2.43 15.53 64.54
N SER A 145 2.51 16.43 63.55
CA SER A 145 2.88 16.07 62.17
C SER A 145 4.30 15.51 62.04
N GLU A 146 5.24 16.03 62.82
CA GLU A 146 6.63 15.56 62.82
C GLU A 146 6.76 14.09 63.24
N VAL A 147 6.05 13.70 64.30
CA VAL A 147 6.00 12.32 64.80
C VAL A 147 5.39 11.38 63.77
N ARG A 148 4.30 11.78 63.11
CA ARG A 148 3.72 11.01 62.00
C ARG A 148 4.68 10.84 60.82
N LEU A 149 5.46 11.89 60.51
CA LEU A 149 6.45 11.89 59.43
C LEU A 149 7.64 10.97 59.75
N ALA A 150 8.15 10.99 60.98
CA ALA A 150 9.20 10.07 61.44
C ALA A 150 8.73 8.61 61.36
N ALA A 151 7.49 8.32 61.77
CA ALA A 151 6.94 6.97 61.75
C ALA A 151 6.76 6.43 60.32
N VAL A 152 6.16 7.19 59.39
CA VAL A 152 6.02 6.76 57.97
C VAL A 152 7.37 6.67 57.25
N ALA A 153 8.37 7.45 57.67
CA ALA A 153 9.73 7.38 57.12
C ALA A 153 10.42 6.02 57.38
N LYS A 154 10.00 5.26 58.40
CA LYS A 154 10.54 3.92 58.70
C LYS A 154 9.78 2.74 58.06
N LEU A 155 8.59 2.96 57.49
CA LEU A 155 7.79 1.87 56.89
C LEU A 155 8.34 1.33 55.56
N THR A 156 8.28 0.02 55.36
CA THR A 156 8.71 -0.69 54.14
C THR A 156 7.71 -1.76 53.68
N GLN A 157 6.87 -2.28 54.57
CA GLN A 157 5.92 -3.34 54.24
C GLN A 157 4.76 -2.83 53.39
N LYS A 158 4.50 -3.50 52.25
CA LYS A 158 3.42 -3.15 51.29
C LYS A 158 2.06 -2.97 51.98
N SER A 159 1.65 -3.91 52.83
CA SER A 159 0.38 -3.89 53.56
C SER A 159 0.26 -2.67 54.49
N THR A 160 1.33 -2.35 55.22
CA THR A 160 1.38 -1.20 56.13
C THR A 160 1.38 0.13 55.38
N LEU A 161 2.18 0.23 54.30
CA LEU A 161 2.21 1.40 53.42
C LEU A 161 0.85 1.65 52.74
N GLU A 162 0.18 0.61 52.25
CA GLU A 162 -1.19 0.72 51.71
C GLU A 162 -2.18 1.26 52.75
N ARG A 163 -2.12 0.75 53.98
CA ARG A 163 -2.99 1.15 55.09
C ARG A 163 -2.80 2.63 55.44
N VAL A 164 -1.55 3.05 55.66
CA VAL A 164 -1.21 4.45 55.97
C VAL A 164 -1.54 5.38 54.81
N PHE A 165 -1.27 4.98 53.55
CA PHE A 165 -1.62 5.77 52.37
C PHE A 165 -3.13 6.03 52.29
N LYS A 166 -3.96 4.98 52.44
CA LYS A 166 -5.43 5.05 52.36
C LYS A 166 -5.99 5.92 53.49
N THR A 167 -5.60 5.68 54.73
CA THR A 167 -6.19 6.37 55.90
C THR A 167 -5.71 7.82 56.03
N SER A 168 -4.43 8.12 55.78
CA SER A 168 -3.89 9.49 55.94
C SER A 168 -4.22 10.44 54.78
N ARG A 169 -4.84 9.96 53.69
CA ARG A 169 -5.11 10.72 52.44
C ARG A 169 -5.75 12.09 52.66
N ASN A 170 -6.70 12.19 53.60
CA ASN A 170 -7.42 13.42 53.90
C ASN A 170 -6.93 14.14 55.17
N ARG A 171 -6.20 13.43 56.06
CA ARG A 171 -5.72 13.94 57.36
C ARG A 171 -4.32 14.56 57.25
N ASP A 172 -3.39 13.90 56.56
CA ASP A 172 -2.02 14.38 56.38
C ASP A 172 -1.51 14.05 54.98
N LYS A 173 -1.54 15.06 54.10
CA LYS A 173 -1.14 14.94 52.70
C LYS A 173 0.36 14.64 52.53
N ARG A 174 1.22 14.99 53.50
CA ARG A 174 2.67 14.70 53.44
C ARG A 174 2.91 13.22 53.75
N VAL A 175 2.31 12.71 54.83
CA VAL A 175 2.37 11.29 55.20
C VAL A 175 1.77 10.41 54.09
N SER A 176 0.59 10.78 53.56
CA SER A 176 -0.04 10.05 52.45
C SER A 176 0.82 10.02 51.19
N ARG A 177 1.57 11.10 50.89
CA ARG A 177 2.52 11.13 49.77
C ARG A 177 3.68 10.17 50.02
N ILE A 178 4.38 10.27 51.16
CA ILE A 178 5.52 9.39 51.48
C ILE A 178 5.11 7.92 51.47
N ALA A 179 3.94 7.58 51.99
CA ALA A 179 3.42 6.22 51.98
C ALA A 179 3.16 5.70 50.56
N ARG A 180 2.58 6.52 49.66
CA ARG A 180 2.36 6.17 48.26
C ARG A 180 3.68 6.00 47.50
N ASP A 181 4.57 6.98 47.58
CA ASP A 181 5.81 6.99 46.80
C ASP A 181 6.73 5.80 47.17
N LYS A 182 6.65 5.32 48.42
CA LYS A 182 7.27 4.06 48.86
C LYS A 182 6.52 2.81 48.38
N LEU A 183 5.19 2.80 48.45
CA LEU A 183 4.36 1.69 47.98
C LEU A 183 4.58 1.42 46.49
N ASP A 184 4.61 2.47 45.66
CA ASP A 184 4.79 2.38 44.22
C ASP A 184 6.16 1.75 43.89
N LYS A 185 7.23 2.15 44.59
CA LYS A 185 8.57 1.54 44.48
C LYS A 185 8.58 0.05 44.84
N VAL A 186 7.90 -0.35 45.92
CA VAL A 186 7.81 -1.76 46.35
C VAL A 186 7.00 -2.61 45.35
N ILE A 187 6.02 -2.03 44.66
CA ILE A 187 5.27 -2.68 43.59
C ILE A 187 6.16 -2.82 42.34
N GLU A 188 6.82 -1.73 41.91
CA GLU A 188 7.70 -1.71 40.74
C GLU A 188 8.84 -2.74 40.86
N GLN A 189 9.51 -2.80 42.00
CA GLN A 189 10.58 -3.79 42.26
C GLN A 189 10.11 -5.25 42.15
N LYS A 190 8.84 -5.55 42.50
CA LYS A 190 8.28 -6.90 42.39
C LYS A 190 7.82 -7.25 40.97
N GLU A 191 7.34 -6.28 40.21
CA GLU A 191 6.85 -6.51 38.85
C GLU A 191 7.93 -6.45 37.77
N ARG A 192 9.04 -5.72 38.02
CA ARG A 192 10.12 -5.52 37.04
C ARG A 192 10.66 -6.83 36.43
N PRO A 193 10.99 -7.90 37.18
CA PRO A 193 11.53 -9.13 36.58
C PRO A 193 10.53 -9.84 35.64
N ALA A 194 9.24 -9.85 36.00
CA ALA A 194 8.19 -10.44 35.17
C ALA A 194 7.98 -9.66 33.87
N ARG A 195 8.08 -8.32 33.92
CA ARG A 195 8.02 -7.45 32.73
C ARG A 195 9.21 -7.68 31.79
N VAL A 196 10.42 -7.82 32.34
CA VAL A 196 11.64 -8.08 31.56
C VAL A 196 11.58 -9.44 30.86
N ARG A 197 11.12 -10.50 31.53
CA ARG A 197 10.89 -11.81 30.90
C ARG A 197 9.89 -11.72 29.75
N ALA A 198 8.72 -11.12 29.97
CA ALA A 198 7.70 -10.97 28.94
C ALA A 198 8.19 -10.16 27.72
N GLU A 199 9.05 -9.15 27.93
CA GLU A 199 9.67 -8.41 26.83
C GLU A 199 10.72 -9.24 26.09
N CYS A 200 11.53 -10.04 26.79
CA CYS A 200 12.46 -10.97 26.16
C CYS A 200 11.75 -12.05 25.32
N GLU A 201 10.71 -12.70 25.85
CA GLU A 201 9.87 -13.66 25.11
C GLU A 201 9.30 -13.03 23.83
N ALA A 202 8.79 -11.80 23.93
CA ALA A 202 8.27 -11.06 22.78
C ALA A 202 9.35 -10.71 21.75
N ILE A 203 10.60 -10.45 22.17
CA ILE A 203 11.73 -10.23 21.27
C ILE A 203 12.13 -11.55 20.58
N CYS A 204 12.30 -12.64 21.33
CA CYS A 204 12.70 -13.94 20.79
C CYS A 204 11.66 -14.48 19.79
N THR A 205 10.37 -14.36 20.10
CA THR A 205 9.25 -14.72 19.20
C THR A 205 9.31 -13.95 17.88
N LYS A 206 9.75 -12.68 17.90
CA LYS A 206 9.94 -11.89 16.69
C LYS A 206 11.17 -12.30 15.89
N LEU A 207 12.28 -12.62 16.55
CA LEU A 207 13.49 -13.16 15.90
C LEU A 207 13.17 -14.46 15.14
N GLU A 208 12.44 -15.40 15.76
CA GLU A 208 11.95 -16.60 15.07
C GLU A 208 11.06 -16.26 13.86
N SER A 209 10.23 -15.22 13.97
CA SER A 209 9.39 -14.80 12.84
C SER A 209 10.20 -14.24 11.68
N ILE A 210 11.28 -13.48 11.95
CA ILE A 210 12.22 -13.01 10.94
C ILE A 210 12.93 -14.20 10.29
N GLU A 211 13.47 -15.14 11.07
CA GLU A 211 14.10 -16.38 10.59
C GLU A 211 13.16 -17.13 9.62
N ARG A 212 11.92 -17.39 10.02
CA ARG A 212 10.93 -18.11 9.20
C ARG A 212 10.54 -17.37 7.92
N ARG A 213 10.48 -16.02 7.94
CA ARG A 213 10.19 -15.22 6.73
C ARG A 213 11.36 -15.27 5.74
N LEU A 214 12.59 -15.12 6.22
CA LEU A 214 13.81 -15.17 5.41
C LEU A 214 14.07 -16.56 4.81
N ASN A 215 13.80 -17.63 5.57
CA ASN A 215 14.02 -19.02 5.15
C ASN A 215 12.82 -19.65 4.41
N SER A 216 11.74 -18.90 4.12
CA SER A 216 10.55 -19.52 3.51
C SER A 216 10.81 -20.01 2.08
N GLU A 217 10.46 -21.25 1.78
CA GLU A 217 10.64 -21.86 0.45
C GLU A 217 9.96 -21.03 -0.65
N THR A 218 8.80 -20.44 -0.34
CA THR A 218 8.06 -19.55 -1.25
C THR A 218 8.80 -18.24 -1.54
N SER A 219 9.58 -17.72 -0.59
CA SER A 219 10.47 -16.58 -0.85
C SER A 219 11.67 -17.01 -1.69
N ASN A 220 12.30 -18.14 -1.36
CA ASN A 220 13.50 -18.61 -2.08
C ASN A 220 13.21 -19.01 -3.54
N GLN A 221 12.04 -19.61 -3.82
CA GLN A 221 11.60 -19.88 -5.20
C GLN A 221 11.33 -18.61 -5.99
N LYS A 222 10.73 -17.57 -5.38
CA LYS A 222 10.46 -16.28 -6.05
C LYS A 222 11.73 -15.46 -6.29
N ARG A 223 12.70 -15.51 -5.37
CA ARG A 223 14.03 -14.89 -5.52
C ARG A 223 14.78 -15.46 -6.72
N ALA A 224 14.68 -16.77 -6.94
CA ALA A 224 15.25 -17.43 -8.11
C ALA A 224 14.59 -17.02 -9.45
N GLN A 225 13.46 -16.33 -9.42
CA GLN A 225 12.68 -15.87 -10.59
C GLN A 225 12.74 -14.34 -10.81
N GLY A 226 13.67 -13.62 -10.17
CA GLY A 226 13.99 -12.23 -10.51
C GLY A 226 12.94 -11.16 -10.14
N GLY A 227 12.05 -11.44 -9.18
CA GLY A 227 10.96 -10.52 -8.79
C GLY A 227 11.42 -9.23 -8.10
N ILE A 228 10.95 -8.07 -8.60
CA ILE A 228 11.22 -6.75 -8.01
C ILE A 228 10.40 -6.52 -6.72
N ASP A 229 10.89 -7.04 -5.57
CA ASP A 229 10.77 -6.39 -4.24
C ASP A 229 11.71 -7.00 -3.17
N ASP A 230 12.39 -8.12 -3.45
CA ASP A 230 13.14 -8.88 -2.43
C ASP A 230 14.28 -8.10 -1.75
N SER A 231 14.96 -7.18 -2.45
CA SER A 231 15.97 -6.29 -1.83
C SER A 231 15.37 -5.38 -0.76
N LYS A 232 14.12 -4.94 -0.93
CA LYS A 232 13.41 -4.08 0.01
C LYS A 232 12.93 -4.88 1.23
N VAL A 233 12.41 -6.09 1.00
CA VAL A 233 12.06 -7.04 2.08
C VAL A 233 13.30 -7.34 2.92
N LEU A 234 14.43 -7.71 2.30
CA LEU A 234 15.67 -8.01 3.02
C LEU A 234 16.18 -6.82 3.86
N LYS A 235 16.11 -5.59 3.31
CA LYS A 235 16.42 -4.36 4.05
C LYS A 235 15.46 -4.10 5.22
N GLN A 236 14.17 -4.37 5.05
CA GLN A 236 13.16 -4.22 6.10
C GLN A 236 13.35 -5.23 7.24
N GLU A 237 13.59 -6.50 6.91
CA GLU A 237 13.85 -7.57 7.89
C GLU A 237 15.14 -7.29 8.69
N ASN A 238 16.21 -6.84 8.03
CA ASN A 238 17.45 -6.42 8.69
C ASN A 238 17.24 -5.17 9.59
N ALA A 239 16.35 -4.25 9.21
CA ALA A 239 16.00 -3.10 10.04
C ALA A 239 15.12 -3.47 11.26
N GLU A 240 14.18 -4.43 11.14
CA GLU A 240 13.46 -4.97 12.31
C GLU A 240 14.44 -5.72 13.23
N PHE A 241 15.34 -6.53 12.67
CA PHE A 241 16.36 -7.26 13.42
C PHE A 241 17.22 -6.33 14.29
N LYS A 242 17.80 -5.26 13.72
CA LYS A 242 18.60 -4.28 14.49
C LYS A 242 17.81 -3.63 15.62
N ARG A 243 16.57 -3.22 15.37
CA ARG A 243 15.68 -2.65 16.41
C ARG A 243 15.38 -3.64 17.54
N LEU A 244 15.31 -4.94 17.25
CA LEU A 244 15.15 -5.97 18.28
C LEU A 244 16.41 -6.16 19.12
N GLN A 245 17.60 -6.01 18.53
CA GLN A 245 18.87 -6.02 19.27
C GLN A 245 19.00 -4.80 20.19
N GLU A 246 18.67 -3.60 19.70
CA GLU A 246 18.61 -2.35 20.49
C GLU A 246 17.60 -2.44 21.64
N ARG A 247 16.44 -3.06 21.39
CA ARG A 247 15.40 -3.23 22.41
C ARG A 247 15.77 -4.28 23.46
N PHE A 248 16.53 -5.31 23.09
CA PHE A 248 17.07 -6.26 24.06
C PHE A 248 18.18 -5.65 24.91
N SER A 249 19.10 -4.86 24.33
CA SER A 249 20.19 -4.25 25.09
C SER A 249 19.69 -3.30 26.20
N ALA A 250 18.55 -2.65 26.00
CA ALA A 250 17.88 -1.82 27.01
C ALA A 250 17.36 -2.59 28.24
N ILE A 251 17.19 -3.92 28.15
CA ILE A 251 16.74 -4.78 29.26
C ILE A 251 17.78 -5.83 29.68
N ALA A 252 18.90 -5.96 28.95
CA ALA A 252 19.85 -7.05 29.10
C ALA A 252 20.48 -7.16 30.50
N ALA A 253 20.66 -6.04 31.21
CA ALA A 253 21.18 -6.02 32.58
C ALA A 253 20.21 -6.63 33.62
N ASP A 254 18.91 -6.57 33.36
CA ASP A 254 17.86 -7.13 34.22
C ASP A 254 17.42 -8.55 33.77
N ALA A 255 17.89 -9.00 32.59
CA ALA A 255 17.46 -10.25 31.97
C ALA A 255 18.20 -11.45 32.54
N ASP A 256 17.47 -12.53 32.84
CA ASP A 256 18.08 -13.78 33.33
C ASP A 256 18.82 -14.57 32.23
N ASN A 257 19.57 -15.58 32.66
CA ASN A 257 20.44 -16.36 31.77
C ASN A 257 19.66 -17.11 30.66
N GLU A 258 18.43 -17.54 30.95
CA GLU A 258 17.55 -18.17 29.96
C GLU A 258 17.12 -17.18 28.89
N CYS A 259 16.71 -15.96 29.30
CA CYS A 259 16.42 -14.85 28.38
C CYS A 259 17.63 -14.51 27.48
N GLN A 260 18.83 -14.39 28.06
CA GLN A 260 20.06 -14.10 27.31
C GLN A 260 20.45 -15.23 26.33
N THR A 261 20.27 -16.49 26.72
CA THR A 261 20.54 -17.66 25.87
C THR A 261 19.56 -17.75 24.70
N CYS A 262 18.26 -17.56 24.94
CA CYS A 262 17.24 -17.56 23.88
C CYS A 262 17.46 -16.43 22.87
N PHE A 263 17.81 -15.22 23.34
CA PHE A 263 18.10 -14.08 22.46
C PHE A 263 19.33 -14.33 21.59
N THR A 264 20.45 -14.79 22.16
CA THR A 264 21.69 -15.04 21.41
C THR A 264 21.52 -16.14 20.34
N PHE A 265 20.76 -17.20 20.64
CA PHE A 265 20.40 -18.23 19.67
C PHE A 265 19.53 -17.69 18.52
N GLY A 266 18.50 -16.89 18.84
CA GLY A 266 17.66 -16.23 17.84
C GLY A 266 18.44 -15.27 16.93
N VAL A 267 19.40 -14.53 17.50
CA VAL A 267 20.33 -13.65 16.77
C VAL A 267 21.17 -14.44 15.77
N ALA A 268 21.80 -15.54 16.18
CA ALA A 268 22.65 -16.34 15.31
C ALA A 268 21.87 -16.91 14.10
N LYS A 269 20.64 -17.40 14.34
CA LYS A 269 19.75 -17.93 13.30
C LYS A 269 19.33 -16.87 12.27
N VAL A 270 18.93 -15.68 12.74
CA VAL A 270 18.55 -14.58 11.83
C VAL A 270 19.75 -14.11 11.01
N MET A 271 20.94 -14.01 11.60
CA MET A 271 22.17 -13.66 10.86
C MET A 271 22.49 -14.66 9.75
N ALA A 272 22.39 -15.97 10.02
CA ALA A 272 22.58 -17.00 9.01
C ALA A 272 21.54 -16.91 7.87
N ALA A 273 20.26 -16.71 8.22
CA ALA A 273 19.17 -16.56 7.25
C ALA A 273 19.31 -15.30 6.37
N LEU A 274 19.76 -14.18 6.95
CA LEU A 274 20.09 -12.95 6.22
C LEU A 274 21.25 -13.17 5.24
N SER A 275 22.33 -13.82 5.67
CA SER A 275 23.50 -14.08 4.83
C SER A 275 23.17 -14.97 3.62
N ASN A 276 22.41 -16.05 3.84
CA ASN A 276 21.96 -16.94 2.76
C ASN A 276 21.02 -16.22 1.77
N SER A 277 20.11 -15.39 2.30
CA SER A 277 19.22 -14.55 1.48
C SER A 277 19.98 -13.55 0.61
N GLN A 278 21.06 -12.94 1.13
CA GLN A 278 21.91 -12.01 0.41
C GLN A 278 22.66 -12.70 -0.74
N GLN A 279 23.31 -13.83 -0.48
CA GLN A 279 24.02 -14.63 -1.50
C GLN A 279 23.08 -15.09 -2.63
N THR A 280 21.85 -15.49 -2.28
CA THR A 280 20.83 -15.89 -3.27
C THR A 280 20.42 -14.72 -4.17
N LEU A 281 20.32 -13.50 -3.61
CA LEU A 281 20.00 -12.29 -4.36
C LEU A 281 21.16 -11.88 -5.29
N GLU A 282 22.40 -11.95 -4.82
CA GLU A 282 23.60 -11.66 -5.62
C GLU A 282 23.70 -12.62 -6.82
N ALA A 283 23.58 -13.93 -6.60
CA ALA A 283 23.58 -14.92 -7.69
C ALA A 283 22.42 -14.77 -8.69
N ALA A 284 21.25 -14.28 -8.24
CA ALA A 284 20.14 -13.96 -9.13
C ALA A 284 20.39 -12.68 -9.95
N GLN A 285 21.04 -11.68 -9.36
CA GLN A 285 21.43 -10.45 -10.06
C GLN A 285 22.51 -10.70 -11.11
N GLU A 286 23.51 -11.54 -10.83
CA GLU A 286 24.53 -11.94 -11.81
C GLU A 286 23.92 -12.66 -13.03
N ARG A 287 22.96 -13.56 -12.80
CA ARG A 287 22.22 -14.23 -13.90
C ARG A 287 21.41 -13.24 -14.73
N GLU A 288 20.69 -12.33 -14.10
CA GLU A 288 19.91 -11.31 -14.82
C GLU A 288 20.82 -10.34 -15.59
N GLN A 289 21.97 -9.95 -15.05
CA GLN A 289 22.97 -9.14 -15.74
C GLN A 289 23.55 -9.85 -16.98
N ALA A 290 23.70 -11.18 -16.95
CA ALA A 290 24.11 -11.96 -18.12
C ALA A 290 23.00 -12.10 -19.18
N ARG A 291 21.75 -12.25 -18.76
CA ARG A 291 20.57 -12.43 -19.65
C ARG A 291 20.12 -11.14 -20.32
N ALA A 292 20.11 -10.01 -19.59
CA ALA A 292 19.62 -8.72 -20.07
C ALA A 292 20.22 -8.27 -21.43
N PRO A 293 21.55 -8.32 -21.68
CA PRO A 293 22.10 -7.96 -23.00
C PRO A 293 21.69 -8.93 -24.11
N LEU A 294 21.56 -10.23 -23.81
CA LEU A 294 21.10 -11.23 -24.79
C LEU A 294 19.63 -11.00 -25.18
N ARG A 295 18.76 -10.71 -24.20
CA ARG A 295 17.37 -10.29 -24.45
C ARG A 295 17.29 -9.03 -25.30
N ALA A 296 18.11 -8.02 -24.98
CA ALA A 296 18.16 -6.78 -25.74
C ALA A 296 18.58 -7.01 -27.20
N ALA A 297 19.62 -7.82 -27.44
CA ALA A 297 20.07 -8.20 -28.78
C ALA A 297 19.00 -8.98 -29.56
N LYS A 298 18.37 -10.00 -28.95
CA LYS A 298 17.29 -10.78 -29.59
C LYS A 298 16.06 -9.92 -29.89
N LYS A 299 15.71 -8.99 -28.99
CA LYS A 299 14.63 -8.02 -29.22
C LYS A 299 14.93 -7.12 -30.42
N GLU A 300 16.11 -6.50 -30.42
CA GLU A 300 16.57 -5.60 -31.49
C GLU A 300 16.57 -6.29 -32.86
N LEU A 301 17.08 -7.52 -32.95
CA LEU A 301 17.06 -8.30 -34.20
C LEU A 301 15.65 -8.64 -34.69
N CYS A 302 14.71 -8.94 -33.78
CA CYS A 302 13.30 -9.10 -34.14
C CYS A 302 12.70 -7.80 -34.68
N GLU A 303 12.97 -6.67 -34.02
CA GLU A 303 12.44 -5.36 -34.39
C GLU A 303 13.03 -4.87 -35.73
N GLN A 304 14.32 -5.07 -35.99
CA GLN A 304 14.93 -4.80 -37.30
C GLN A 304 14.34 -5.69 -38.42
N MET A 305 14.04 -6.96 -38.14
CA MET A 305 13.37 -7.86 -39.09
C MET A 305 11.90 -7.43 -39.36
N GLU A 306 11.21 -6.93 -38.34
CA GLU A 306 9.85 -6.37 -38.45
C GLU A 306 9.85 -5.03 -39.22
N VAL A 307 10.88 -4.18 -39.05
CA VAL A 307 11.09 -2.97 -39.85
C VAL A 307 11.34 -3.31 -41.32
N LEU A 308 12.19 -4.30 -41.64
CA LEU A 308 12.36 -4.79 -43.02
C LEU A 308 11.04 -5.26 -43.65
N LEU A 309 10.14 -5.85 -42.86
CA LEU A 309 8.80 -6.23 -43.33
C LEU A 309 7.93 -5.02 -43.65
N ILE A 310 8.05 -3.94 -42.87
CA ILE A 310 7.33 -2.67 -43.08
C ILE A 310 7.86 -1.96 -44.33
N ASP A 311 9.18 -1.85 -44.48
CA ASP A 311 9.85 -1.32 -45.67
C ASP A 311 9.29 -1.99 -46.93
N LEU A 312 9.35 -3.33 -47.00
CA LEU A 312 8.82 -4.11 -48.12
C LEU A 312 7.30 -4.00 -48.33
N LYS A 313 6.50 -3.74 -47.28
CA LYS A 313 5.05 -3.53 -47.40
C LYS A 313 4.75 -2.17 -48.04
N ASN A 314 5.55 -1.16 -47.73
CA ASN A 314 5.43 0.19 -48.28
C ASN A 314 6.02 0.28 -49.71
N SER A 315 7.05 -0.51 -50.02
CA SER A 315 7.63 -0.60 -51.37
C SER A 315 6.60 -1.07 -52.40
N GLN A 316 6.47 -0.27 -53.47
CA GLN A 316 5.61 -0.54 -54.62
C GLN A 316 6.31 -1.40 -55.70
N ARG A 317 7.61 -1.16 -55.93
CA ARG A 317 8.45 -1.91 -56.87
C ARG A 317 9.85 -2.01 -56.25
N LEU A 318 10.55 -3.12 -56.48
CA LEU A 318 11.97 -3.26 -56.18
C LEU A 318 12.78 -2.88 -57.41
N GLY A 319 13.66 -1.89 -57.31
CA GLY A 319 14.75 -1.67 -58.25
C GLY A 319 15.86 -2.70 -58.02
N ARG A 320 16.71 -2.94 -59.04
CA ARG A 320 17.81 -3.93 -58.95
C ARG A 320 18.86 -3.61 -57.88
N GLU A 321 18.99 -2.33 -57.50
CA GLU A 321 19.92 -1.90 -56.44
C GLU A 321 19.25 -2.01 -55.06
N ASP A 322 17.96 -1.67 -54.95
CA ASP A 322 17.14 -1.88 -53.75
C ASP A 322 17.09 -3.36 -53.36
N GLU A 323 16.92 -4.25 -54.35
CA GLU A 323 16.85 -5.71 -54.18
C GLU A 323 18.13 -6.28 -53.57
N LYS A 324 19.30 -5.94 -54.13
CA LYS A 324 20.60 -6.34 -53.58
C LYS A 324 20.84 -5.79 -52.17
N THR A 325 20.47 -4.52 -51.95
CA THR A 325 20.62 -3.86 -50.64
C THR A 325 19.71 -4.50 -49.60
N PHE A 326 18.50 -4.87 -50.00
CA PHE A 326 17.55 -5.61 -49.17
C PHE A 326 18.08 -7.01 -48.81
N ASP A 327 18.53 -7.78 -49.79
CA ASP A 327 19.05 -9.14 -49.55
C ASP A 327 20.27 -9.12 -48.61
N GLN A 328 21.15 -8.13 -48.76
CA GLN A 328 22.27 -7.92 -47.83
C GLN A 328 21.78 -7.65 -46.40
N ARG A 329 20.79 -6.76 -46.20
CA ARG A 329 20.22 -6.49 -44.87
C ARG A 329 19.54 -7.73 -44.27
N PHE A 330 18.75 -8.46 -45.06
CA PHE A 330 18.04 -9.66 -44.59
C PHE A 330 19.00 -10.78 -44.18
N ASN A 331 20.00 -11.07 -45.01
CA ASN A 331 21.00 -12.09 -44.71
C ASN A 331 21.88 -11.69 -43.51
N ALA A 332 22.22 -10.40 -43.36
CA ALA A 332 22.95 -9.90 -42.20
C ALA A 332 22.19 -10.14 -40.88
N LEU A 333 20.87 -9.87 -40.85
CA LEU A 333 20.05 -10.14 -39.66
C LEU A 333 19.95 -11.65 -39.35
N GLN A 334 19.82 -12.51 -40.37
CA GLN A 334 19.82 -13.96 -40.17
C GLN A 334 21.15 -14.46 -39.59
N SER A 335 22.28 -13.94 -40.08
CA SER A 335 23.62 -14.27 -39.54
C SER A 335 23.79 -13.78 -38.10
N GLN A 336 23.45 -12.53 -37.80
CA GLN A 336 23.52 -11.98 -36.45
C GLN A 336 22.64 -12.73 -35.45
N TRP A 337 21.47 -13.22 -35.88
CA TRP A 337 20.63 -14.09 -35.06
C TRP A 337 21.33 -15.43 -34.75
N ALA A 338 21.93 -16.07 -35.76
CA ALA A 338 22.64 -17.33 -35.60
C ALA A 338 23.92 -17.22 -34.73
N GLU A 339 24.56 -16.05 -34.73
CA GLU A 339 25.74 -15.75 -33.90
C GLU A 339 25.37 -15.34 -32.46
N THR A 340 24.12 -14.96 -32.20
CA THR A 340 23.64 -14.55 -30.87
C THR A 340 23.47 -15.76 -29.96
N GLN A 341 24.16 -15.75 -28.81
CA GLN A 341 24.09 -16.86 -27.84
C GLN A 341 22.64 -17.10 -27.37
N PRO A 342 22.26 -18.38 -27.15
CA PRO A 342 20.95 -18.71 -26.59
C PRO A 342 20.88 -18.29 -25.11
N LEU A 343 19.69 -17.93 -24.65
CA LEU A 343 19.41 -17.76 -23.23
C LEU A 343 19.50 -19.12 -22.52
N ASP A 344 19.94 -19.10 -21.27
CA ASP A 344 19.98 -20.28 -20.38
C ASP A 344 18.58 -20.67 -19.85
N GLU A 345 17.52 -19.95 -20.27
CA GLU A 345 16.13 -20.21 -19.96
C GLU A 345 15.37 -20.73 -21.21
N PRO A 346 15.11 -22.06 -21.32
CA PRO A 346 14.62 -22.66 -22.57
C PRO A 346 13.25 -22.16 -23.03
N GLU A 347 12.34 -21.83 -22.11
CA GLU A 347 11.00 -21.33 -22.44
C GLU A 347 11.04 -19.92 -23.03
N GLU A 348 11.97 -19.07 -22.57
CA GLU A 348 12.15 -17.73 -23.11
C GLU A 348 12.87 -17.77 -24.47
N GLU A 349 13.91 -18.59 -24.60
CA GLU A 349 14.63 -18.78 -25.86
C GLU A 349 13.70 -19.27 -26.99
N GLN A 350 12.79 -20.22 -26.69
CA GLN A 350 11.79 -20.70 -27.66
C GLN A 350 10.83 -19.59 -28.12
N GLN A 351 10.43 -18.67 -27.24
CA GLN A 351 9.57 -17.53 -27.60
C GLN A 351 10.29 -16.55 -28.53
N TRP A 352 11.54 -16.23 -28.23
CA TRP A 352 12.39 -15.37 -29.06
C TRP A 352 12.64 -15.98 -30.45
N GLN A 353 12.98 -17.27 -30.50
CA GLN A 353 13.14 -18.02 -31.75
C GLN A 353 11.85 -18.00 -32.60
N ALA A 354 10.69 -18.28 -31.99
CA ALA A 354 9.41 -18.29 -32.68
C ALA A 354 8.97 -16.91 -33.20
N ARG A 355 9.36 -15.80 -32.52
CA ARG A 355 9.13 -14.43 -33.02
C ARG A 355 10.00 -14.15 -34.24
N PHE A 356 11.30 -14.39 -34.15
CA PHE A 356 12.24 -14.10 -35.24
C PHE A 356 11.92 -14.90 -36.50
N GLU A 357 11.63 -16.21 -36.35
CA GLU A 357 11.29 -17.06 -37.49
C GLU A 357 9.99 -16.60 -38.18
N ARG A 358 8.95 -16.25 -37.41
CA ARG A 358 7.69 -15.73 -37.96
C ARG A 358 7.88 -14.42 -38.74
N ALA A 359 8.73 -13.51 -38.23
CA ALA A 359 9.08 -12.28 -38.91
C ALA A 359 9.85 -12.59 -40.21
N SER A 360 10.89 -13.41 -40.15
CA SER A 360 11.74 -13.78 -41.29
C SER A 360 10.95 -14.48 -42.41
N GLN A 361 10.07 -15.44 -42.09
CA GLN A 361 9.18 -16.08 -43.06
C GLN A 361 8.20 -15.08 -43.72
N SER A 362 7.72 -14.08 -42.96
CA SER A 362 6.80 -13.05 -43.48
C SER A 362 7.51 -12.10 -44.44
N VAL A 363 8.76 -11.74 -44.11
CA VAL A 363 9.66 -10.94 -44.95
C VAL A 363 9.94 -11.65 -46.27
N GLN A 364 10.38 -12.91 -46.23
CA GLN A 364 10.70 -13.69 -47.42
C GLN A 364 9.50 -13.83 -48.38
N LYS A 365 8.30 -14.15 -47.85
CA LYS A 365 7.06 -14.27 -48.64
C LYS A 365 6.67 -12.93 -49.30
N ARG A 366 6.86 -11.80 -48.60
CA ARG A 366 6.57 -10.48 -49.17
C ARG A 366 7.58 -10.10 -50.24
N HIS A 367 8.86 -10.37 -50.02
CA HIS A 367 9.94 -10.09 -50.97
C HIS A 367 9.72 -10.83 -52.30
N GLN A 368 9.52 -12.15 -52.26
CA GLN A 368 9.21 -12.98 -53.45
C GLN A 368 8.02 -12.44 -54.27
N LYS A 369 6.96 -12.01 -53.59
CA LYS A 369 5.77 -11.43 -54.23
C LYS A 369 6.09 -10.07 -54.89
N LEU A 370 6.97 -9.27 -54.31
CA LEU A 370 7.36 -7.96 -54.85
C LEU A 370 8.36 -8.07 -56.01
N GLN A 371 9.25 -9.08 -55.99
CA GLN A 371 10.11 -9.44 -57.12
C GLN A 371 9.28 -9.81 -58.37
N ALA A 372 8.29 -10.69 -58.19
CA ALA A 372 7.37 -11.09 -59.26
C ALA A 372 6.65 -9.86 -59.87
N TYR A 373 6.17 -8.93 -59.04
CA TYR A 373 5.54 -7.70 -59.51
C TYR A 373 6.50 -6.79 -60.28
N SER A 374 7.76 -6.66 -59.83
CA SER A 374 8.76 -5.85 -60.54
C SER A 374 9.07 -6.44 -61.93
N ASN A 375 9.15 -7.76 -62.05
CA ASN A 375 9.41 -8.46 -63.32
C ASN A 375 8.30 -8.18 -64.36
N VAL A 376 7.03 -8.33 -64.00
CA VAL A 376 5.90 -8.02 -64.89
C VAL A 376 5.89 -6.53 -65.27
N ALA A 377 6.16 -5.62 -64.30
CA ALA A 377 6.25 -4.19 -64.56
C ALA A 377 7.36 -3.84 -65.58
N ASN A 378 8.54 -4.48 -65.47
CA ASN A 378 9.65 -4.31 -66.43
C ASN A 378 9.24 -4.71 -67.86
N GLN A 379 8.51 -5.82 -68.02
CA GLN A 379 8.08 -6.32 -69.34
C GLN A 379 7.01 -5.42 -69.99
N LEU A 380 6.05 -4.94 -69.20
CA LEU A 380 5.05 -3.97 -69.66
C LEU A 380 5.71 -2.63 -70.04
N GLU A 381 6.63 -2.12 -69.22
CA GLU A 381 7.36 -0.87 -69.48
C GLU A 381 8.21 -0.96 -70.76
N ALA A 382 8.89 -2.08 -71.01
CA ALA A 382 9.58 -2.36 -72.27
C ALA A 382 8.63 -2.41 -73.47
N THR A 383 7.40 -2.90 -73.29
CA THR A 383 6.36 -2.95 -74.33
C THR A 383 5.80 -1.55 -74.63
N CYS A 384 5.61 -0.69 -73.62
CA CYS A 384 5.33 0.74 -73.81
C CYS A 384 6.45 1.43 -74.61
N ALA A 385 7.71 1.20 -74.26
CA ALA A 385 8.84 1.81 -74.97
C ALA A 385 8.88 1.44 -76.46
N GLN A 386 8.55 0.19 -76.80
CA GLN A 386 8.42 -0.24 -78.20
C GLN A 386 7.21 0.39 -78.91
N ALA A 387 6.09 0.58 -78.21
CA ALA A 387 4.94 1.31 -78.74
C ALA A 387 5.29 2.77 -79.06
N ASP A 388 6.03 3.43 -78.17
CA ASP A 388 6.46 4.81 -78.34
C ASP A 388 7.51 4.96 -79.47
N ILE A 389 8.38 3.97 -79.68
CA ILE A 389 9.28 3.92 -80.85
C ILE A 389 8.48 3.86 -82.16
N LEU A 390 7.45 3.00 -82.23
CA LEU A 390 6.58 2.92 -83.41
C LEU A 390 5.78 4.21 -83.63
N LEU A 391 5.36 4.89 -82.56
CA LEU A 391 4.59 6.14 -82.65
C LEU A 391 5.44 7.31 -83.17
N ASN A 392 6.71 7.38 -82.73
CA ASN A 392 7.64 8.46 -83.06
C ASN A 392 8.49 8.20 -84.32
N GLY A 393 8.53 6.97 -84.84
CA GLY A 393 9.24 6.65 -86.08
C GLY A 393 8.71 7.44 -87.30
N THR A 394 9.52 7.63 -88.33
CA THR A 394 9.13 8.38 -89.55
C THR A 394 8.55 7.50 -90.66
N GLU A 395 8.69 6.17 -90.55
CA GLU A 395 8.25 5.22 -91.57
C GLU A 395 6.71 5.01 -91.59
N ALA A 396 6.22 4.39 -92.66
CA ALA A 396 4.82 3.97 -92.79
C ALA A 396 4.55 2.73 -91.91
N LEU A 397 3.55 2.81 -91.04
CA LEU A 397 3.28 1.75 -90.05
C LEU A 397 2.60 0.54 -90.72
N LYS A 398 3.16 -0.66 -90.55
CA LYS A 398 2.53 -1.90 -91.05
C LYS A 398 1.49 -2.40 -90.05
N SER A 399 0.34 -2.85 -90.54
CA SER A 399 -0.78 -3.31 -89.69
C SER A 399 -0.45 -4.54 -88.83
N GLU A 400 0.55 -5.33 -89.22
CA GLU A 400 1.06 -6.49 -88.51
C GLU A 400 1.81 -6.10 -87.23
N GLN A 401 2.66 -5.07 -87.29
CA GLN A 401 3.42 -4.54 -86.13
C GLN A 401 2.49 -4.08 -85.00
N LEU A 402 1.30 -3.56 -85.33
CA LEU A 402 0.30 -3.13 -84.36
C LEU A 402 -0.36 -4.31 -83.64
N LYS A 403 -0.61 -5.42 -84.36
CA LYS A 403 -1.17 -6.65 -83.78
C LYS A 403 -0.19 -7.34 -82.84
N ASP A 404 1.08 -7.44 -83.25
CA ASP A 404 2.14 -8.05 -82.44
C ASP A 404 2.41 -7.27 -81.15
N LEU A 405 2.23 -5.95 -81.17
CA LEU A 405 2.31 -5.10 -79.98
C LEU A 405 1.14 -5.38 -79.01
N GLN A 406 -0.09 -5.44 -79.53
CA GLN A 406 -1.29 -5.72 -78.72
C GLN A 406 -1.25 -7.13 -78.10
N ALA A 407 -0.84 -8.14 -78.85
CA ALA A 407 -0.77 -9.53 -78.36
C ALA A 407 0.22 -9.68 -77.20
N ARG A 408 1.40 -9.05 -77.30
CA ARG A 408 2.42 -9.07 -76.24
C ARG A 408 2.01 -8.29 -75.00
N TRP A 409 1.30 -7.18 -75.16
CA TRP A 409 0.72 -6.46 -74.02
C TRP A 409 -0.27 -7.33 -73.23
N GLN A 410 -1.20 -7.99 -73.93
CA GLN A 410 -2.19 -8.87 -73.29
C GLN A 410 -1.53 -10.03 -72.53
N ALA A 411 -0.54 -10.69 -73.13
CA ALA A 411 0.18 -11.80 -72.50
C ALA A 411 0.80 -11.41 -71.14
N TYR A 412 1.50 -10.28 -71.07
CA TYR A 412 2.08 -9.79 -69.80
C TYR A 412 1.03 -9.20 -68.85
N TRP A 413 -0.11 -8.71 -69.36
CA TRP A 413 -1.18 -8.16 -68.54
C TRP A 413 -1.96 -9.23 -67.77
N GLU A 414 -2.03 -10.47 -68.26
CA GLU A 414 -2.64 -11.59 -67.52
C GLU A 414 -1.89 -11.95 -66.23
N GLU A 415 -0.57 -11.71 -66.18
CA GLU A 415 0.27 -11.94 -65.00
C GLU A 415 0.16 -10.83 -63.93
N VAL A 416 -0.56 -9.73 -64.22
CA VAL A 416 -0.72 -8.61 -63.28
C VAL A 416 -1.64 -9.01 -62.11
N PRO A 417 -1.22 -8.77 -60.85
CA PRO A 417 -2.00 -9.12 -59.66
C PRO A 417 -3.33 -8.36 -59.58
N LYS A 418 -4.43 -9.11 -59.45
CA LYS A 418 -5.80 -8.56 -59.43
C LYS A 418 -6.21 -7.95 -58.08
N ASP A 419 -5.52 -8.29 -56.99
CA ASP A 419 -5.98 -8.05 -55.61
C ASP A 419 -5.70 -6.64 -55.04
N LYS A 420 -5.18 -5.70 -55.84
CA LYS A 420 -5.08 -4.25 -55.54
C LYS A 420 -4.58 -3.48 -56.77
N PRO A 421 -5.26 -2.41 -57.22
CA PRO A 421 -4.78 -1.60 -58.36
C PRO A 421 -3.52 -0.84 -57.97
N HIS A 422 -2.38 -1.34 -58.43
CA HIS A 422 -1.09 -0.74 -58.18
C HIS A 422 -0.86 0.44 -59.13
N ALA A 423 -0.51 1.62 -58.59
CA ALA A 423 -0.41 2.86 -59.36
C ALA A 423 0.46 2.74 -60.63
N VAL A 424 1.58 2.00 -60.51
CA VAL A 424 2.49 1.70 -61.62
C VAL A 424 1.80 0.93 -62.75
N PHE A 425 1.02 -0.11 -62.46
CA PHE A 425 0.33 -0.90 -63.50
C PHE A 425 -0.80 -0.11 -64.15
N SER A 426 -1.56 0.67 -63.38
CA SER A 426 -2.60 1.55 -63.96
C SER A 426 -2.00 2.63 -64.86
N GLU A 427 -0.86 3.21 -64.49
CA GLU A 427 -0.19 4.23 -65.31
C GLU A 427 0.43 3.64 -66.58
N LEU A 428 1.07 2.47 -66.48
CA LEU A 428 1.58 1.75 -67.65
C LEU A 428 0.45 1.38 -68.63
N ASN A 429 -0.70 0.91 -68.16
CA ASN A 429 -1.84 0.63 -69.03
C ASN A 429 -2.43 1.90 -69.64
N ARG A 430 -2.58 2.97 -68.86
CA ARG A 430 -3.03 4.28 -69.35
C ARG A 430 -2.09 4.82 -70.45
N ARG A 431 -0.77 4.68 -70.27
CA ARG A 431 0.24 5.04 -71.29
C ARG A 431 0.07 4.17 -72.54
N PHE A 432 0.02 2.85 -72.39
CA PHE A 432 -0.11 1.93 -73.52
C PHE A 432 -1.40 2.17 -74.32
N ASP A 433 -2.55 2.30 -73.66
CA ASP A 433 -3.84 2.58 -74.31
C ASP A 433 -3.82 3.91 -75.09
N ASN A 434 -3.15 4.93 -74.56
CA ASN A 434 -3.02 6.23 -75.23
C ASN A 434 -2.08 6.15 -76.45
N THR A 435 -0.90 5.55 -76.30
CA THR A 435 0.04 5.33 -77.42
C THR A 435 -0.59 4.45 -78.50
N LEU A 436 -1.34 3.42 -78.11
CA LEU A 436 -2.06 2.53 -79.02
C LEU A 436 -3.16 3.25 -79.82
N LYS A 437 -3.96 4.11 -79.16
CA LYS A 437 -4.93 4.98 -79.85
C LYS A 437 -4.25 5.94 -80.81
N ALA A 438 -3.13 6.55 -80.42
CA ALA A 438 -2.37 7.45 -81.29
C ALA A 438 -1.81 6.72 -82.53
N LEU A 439 -1.30 5.49 -82.36
CA LEU A 439 -0.88 4.62 -83.47
C LEU A 439 -2.04 4.29 -84.42
N GLN A 440 -3.22 3.95 -83.88
CA GLN A 440 -4.43 3.69 -84.67
C GLN A 440 -4.86 4.93 -85.46
N THR A 441 -4.89 6.10 -84.83
CA THR A 441 -5.19 7.39 -85.49
C THR A 441 -4.19 7.67 -86.60
N ARG A 442 -2.87 7.58 -86.35
CA ARG A 442 -1.82 7.76 -87.36
C ARG A 442 -2.02 6.84 -88.56
N THR A 443 -2.44 5.59 -88.35
CA THR A 443 -2.71 4.63 -89.44
C THR A 443 -3.93 5.03 -90.28
N ALA A 444 -4.97 5.57 -89.65
CA ALA A 444 -6.14 6.10 -90.34
C ALA A 444 -5.82 7.40 -91.11
N GLU A 445 -5.09 8.31 -90.49
CA GLU A 445 -4.63 9.57 -91.08
C GLU A 445 -3.76 9.33 -92.32
N GLN A 446 -2.77 8.43 -92.27
CA GLN A 446 -1.93 8.08 -93.43
C GLN A 446 -2.77 7.60 -94.63
N LYS A 447 -3.87 6.84 -94.37
CA LYS A 447 -4.77 6.34 -95.41
C LYS A 447 -5.67 7.44 -96.00
N GLU A 448 -6.05 8.42 -95.19
CA GLU A 448 -6.97 9.49 -95.57
C GLU A 448 -6.23 10.68 -96.22
N GLN A 449 -5.08 11.09 -95.67
CA GLN A 449 -4.20 12.11 -96.25
C GLN A 449 -3.81 11.76 -97.71
N ARG A 450 -3.51 10.49 -98.01
CA ARG A 450 -3.23 10.04 -99.38
C ARG A 450 -4.42 10.28 -100.33
N LYS A 451 -5.65 10.04 -99.88
CA LYS A 451 -6.85 10.29 -100.71
C LYS A 451 -7.10 11.79 -100.89
N GLN A 452 -6.95 12.56 -99.82
CA GLN A 452 -7.22 14.00 -99.83
C GLN A 452 -6.21 14.75 -100.70
N ALA A 453 -4.91 14.44 -100.61
CA ALA A 453 -3.89 15.06 -101.46
C ALA A 453 -4.14 14.84 -102.96
N VAL A 454 -4.59 13.64 -103.37
CA VAL A 454 -4.95 13.34 -104.77
C VAL A 454 -6.20 14.11 -105.22
N HIS A 455 -7.13 14.41 -104.32
CA HIS A 455 -8.32 15.20 -104.60
C HIS A 455 -8.02 16.71 -104.67
N GLU A 456 -7.31 17.24 -103.68
CA GLU A 456 -6.96 18.66 -103.58
C GLU A 456 -6.06 19.11 -104.74
N LEU A 457 -5.10 18.28 -105.18
CA LEU A 457 -4.30 18.58 -106.37
C LEU A 457 -5.16 18.77 -107.63
N LYS A 458 -6.24 17.98 -107.79
CA LYS A 458 -7.15 18.12 -108.94
C LYS A 458 -7.99 19.42 -108.86
N GLN A 459 -8.29 19.90 -107.66
CA GLN A 459 -9.05 21.12 -107.43
C GLN A 459 -8.18 22.39 -107.53
N LEU A 460 -6.99 22.41 -106.92
CA LEU A 460 -6.06 23.55 -107.00
C LEU A 460 -5.70 23.92 -108.44
N LEU A 461 -5.56 22.93 -109.32
CA LEU A 461 -5.33 23.16 -110.76
C LEU A 461 -6.48 23.94 -111.41
N LYS A 462 -7.72 23.69 -111.01
CA LYS A 462 -8.92 24.37 -111.54
C LYS A 462 -9.03 25.81 -111.05
N ASP A 463 -8.69 26.08 -109.80
CA ASP A 463 -8.83 27.42 -109.20
C ASP A 463 -7.70 28.36 -109.61
N LEU A 464 -6.47 27.82 -109.76
CA LEU A 464 -5.32 28.55 -110.27
C LEU A 464 -5.52 29.04 -111.71
N GLU A 465 -6.10 28.18 -112.57
CA GLU A 465 -6.49 28.55 -113.94
C GLU A 465 -7.44 29.77 -113.93
N ALA A 466 -8.42 29.82 -113.02
CA ALA A 466 -9.41 30.90 -112.93
C ALA A 466 -8.93 32.22 -112.27
N ALA A 467 -7.97 32.18 -111.33
CA ALA A 467 -7.46 33.39 -110.69
C ALA A 467 -6.63 34.25 -111.66
N LEU A 468 -5.91 33.60 -112.58
CA LEU A 468 -5.07 34.23 -113.58
C LEU A 468 -5.86 34.97 -114.67
N GLU A 469 -7.11 34.57 -114.91
CA GLU A 469 -8.04 35.27 -115.81
C GLU A 469 -8.54 36.61 -115.23
N ARG A 470 -8.46 36.82 -113.90
CA ARG A 470 -8.94 38.05 -113.22
C ARG A 470 -7.87 39.09 -112.89
N GLY A 471 -6.59 38.79 -113.07
CA GLY A 471 -5.49 39.75 -112.81
C GLY A 471 -5.17 40.03 -111.33
N GLU A 472 -5.72 39.24 -110.40
CA GLU A 472 -5.54 39.42 -108.95
C GLU A 472 -4.17 38.90 -108.47
N LEU A 473 -3.15 39.74 -108.47
CA LEU A 473 -1.78 39.24 -108.26
C LEU A 473 -1.46 38.79 -106.82
N LYS A 474 -2.24 39.25 -105.83
CA LYS A 474 -2.15 38.73 -104.45
C LYS A 474 -2.73 37.31 -104.30
N THR A 475 -3.64 36.88 -105.18
CA THR A 475 -4.34 35.59 -105.04
C THR A 475 -3.77 34.50 -105.94
N ALA A 476 -3.19 34.85 -107.10
CA ALA A 476 -2.62 33.85 -108.00
C ALA A 476 -1.24 33.31 -107.57
N ILE A 477 -0.30 34.16 -107.09
CA ILE A 477 1.05 33.75 -106.64
C ILE A 477 1.00 32.54 -105.69
N PRO A 478 0.18 32.53 -104.63
CA PRO A 478 0.19 31.45 -103.64
C PRO A 478 -0.41 30.13 -104.14
N LEU A 479 -1.28 30.16 -105.17
CA LEU A 479 -1.98 28.96 -105.64
C LEU A 479 -1.07 28.05 -106.47
N GLU A 480 -0.21 28.62 -107.30
CA GLU A 480 0.72 27.86 -108.15
C GLU A 480 1.79 27.12 -107.34
N GLN A 481 2.37 27.81 -106.36
CA GLN A 481 3.36 27.24 -105.46
C GLN A 481 2.79 26.05 -104.66
N LYS A 482 1.56 26.19 -104.16
CA LYS A 482 0.85 25.12 -103.44
C LYS A 482 0.63 23.87 -104.30
N ALA A 483 0.16 24.05 -105.54
CA ALA A 483 -0.09 22.93 -106.43
C ALA A 483 1.19 22.14 -106.79
N ARG A 484 2.34 22.82 -106.98
CA ARG A 484 3.62 22.14 -107.25
C ARG A 484 4.10 21.32 -106.06
N GLN A 485 4.01 21.92 -104.88
CA GLN A 485 4.45 21.28 -103.63
C GLN A 485 3.61 20.04 -103.29
N LEU A 486 2.29 20.10 -103.53
CA LEU A 486 1.41 18.97 -103.30
C LEU A 486 1.70 17.80 -104.26
N GLN A 487 1.96 18.07 -105.56
CA GLN A 487 2.30 17.03 -106.54
C GLN A 487 3.51 16.19 -106.10
N SER A 488 4.59 16.82 -105.63
CA SER A 488 5.84 16.12 -105.29
C SER A 488 5.75 15.22 -104.04
N SER A 489 4.64 15.30 -103.28
CA SER A 489 4.42 14.50 -102.06
C SER A 489 3.62 13.21 -102.27
N ILE A 490 3.03 12.98 -103.45
CA ILE A 490 2.14 11.84 -103.70
C ILE A 490 2.87 10.70 -104.42
N VAL A 491 3.03 9.57 -103.73
CA VAL A 491 3.62 8.34 -104.30
C VAL A 491 2.57 7.58 -105.14
N ASP A 492 2.98 7.14 -106.33
CA ASP A 492 2.17 6.53 -107.40
C ASP A 492 0.98 7.40 -107.86
N LEU A 493 1.28 8.60 -108.39
CA LEU A 493 0.29 9.52 -108.97
C LEU A 493 0.08 9.28 -110.48
N ASP A 494 -1.19 9.33 -110.93
CA ASP A 494 -1.55 9.30 -112.35
C ASP A 494 -0.97 10.50 -113.14
N LYS A 495 -0.59 10.29 -114.41
CA LYS A 495 0.12 11.30 -115.25
C LYS A 495 -0.71 12.51 -115.70
N THR A 496 -2.01 12.57 -115.43
CA THR A 496 -2.92 13.59 -115.99
C THR A 496 -2.84 14.96 -115.29
N PRO A 497 -2.83 15.09 -113.95
CA PRO A 497 -2.80 16.39 -113.27
C PRO A 497 -1.50 17.17 -113.49
N GLU A 498 -0.37 16.47 -113.57
CA GLU A 498 0.98 17.03 -113.75
C GLU A 498 1.09 17.99 -114.94
N ARG A 499 0.46 17.65 -116.08
CA ARG A 499 0.55 18.44 -117.31
C ARG A 499 -0.16 19.81 -117.24
N ARG A 500 -1.16 19.99 -116.37
CA ARG A 500 -1.93 21.25 -116.29
C ARG A 500 -1.16 22.36 -115.57
N LEU A 501 -0.43 22.00 -114.52
CA LEU A 501 0.20 22.97 -113.61
C LEU A 501 1.21 23.89 -114.29
N GLN A 502 1.98 23.35 -115.24
CA GLN A 502 3.08 24.06 -115.88
C GLN A 502 2.61 25.28 -116.69
N ALA A 503 1.35 25.32 -117.14
CA ALA A 503 0.81 26.45 -117.90
C ALA A 503 0.61 27.72 -117.05
N CYS A 504 0.32 27.59 -115.76
CA CYS A 504 -0.13 28.70 -114.92
C CYS A 504 1.00 29.60 -114.40
N THR A 505 2.20 29.06 -114.17
CA THR A 505 3.34 29.77 -113.54
C THR A 505 3.74 31.06 -114.26
N ALA A 506 3.50 31.16 -115.57
CA ALA A 506 4.05 32.24 -116.40
C ALA A 506 3.42 33.64 -116.18
N LYS A 507 2.19 33.70 -115.66
CA LYS A 507 1.29 34.88 -115.79
C LYS A 507 1.39 35.91 -114.63
N ILE A 508 2.32 35.72 -113.69
CA ILE A 508 2.19 36.20 -112.29
C ILE A 508 3.10 37.38 -111.87
N LYS A 509 4.03 37.87 -112.71
CA LYS A 509 5.16 38.71 -112.24
C LYS A 509 4.99 40.25 -112.31
N GLU A 510 3.77 40.79 -112.39
CA GLU A 510 3.54 42.13 -112.98
C GLU A 510 3.10 43.32 -112.05
N LEU A 511 2.57 43.12 -110.83
CA LEU A 511 1.75 44.15 -110.12
C LEU A 511 2.10 44.49 -108.63
N GLN A 512 3.27 45.07 -108.25
CA GLN A 512 3.68 45.20 -106.81
C GLN A 512 4.16 46.57 -106.21
N GLY A 513 3.99 47.74 -106.85
CA GLY A 513 4.86 48.93 -106.58
C GLY A 513 4.53 50.07 -105.58
N TRP A 514 3.40 50.15 -104.85
CA TRP A 514 2.92 51.43 -104.26
C TRP A 514 2.45 51.36 -102.78
N GLN A 515 3.04 52.12 -101.80
CA GLN A 515 2.43 52.25 -100.44
C GLN A 515 2.92 53.31 -99.37
N ARG A 516 4.03 54.06 -99.49
CA ARG A 516 4.88 54.43 -98.30
C ARG A 516 4.88 55.87 -97.68
N TRP A 517 3.86 56.72 -97.82
CA TRP A 517 4.10 58.19 -97.74
C TRP A 517 4.05 58.96 -96.37
N GLY A 518 3.00 58.85 -95.54
CA GLY A 518 2.36 60.07 -94.99
C GLY A 518 2.80 60.79 -93.68
N ASN A 519 3.61 60.23 -92.77
CA ASN A 519 3.54 60.62 -91.33
C ASN A 519 4.60 61.65 -90.84
N LYS A 520 4.23 62.88 -90.42
CA LYS A 520 5.22 63.83 -89.80
C LYS A 520 4.79 65.06 -88.92
N LEU A 521 3.54 65.51 -88.83
CA LEU A 521 3.24 66.98 -88.66
C LEU A 521 3.00 67.62 -87.24
N GLU A 522 2.75 66.89 -86.15
CA GLU A 522 1.97 67.43 -84.99
C GLU A 522 2.72 68.15 -83.81
N ARG A 523 4.06 68.28 -83.80
CA ARG A 523 4.84 68.39 -82.54
C ARG A 523 5.19 69.78 -81.97
N GLU A 524 4.92 70.90 -82.64
CA GLU A 524 5.67 72.16 -82.42
C GLU A 524 5.09 73.18 -81.42
N LYS A 525 3.97 72.92 -80.72
CA LYS A 525 3.13 73.97 -80.07
C LYS A 525 3.29 74.26 -78.56
N LEU A 526 4.12 73.56 -77.79
CA LEU A 526 4.02 73.59 -76.30
C LEU A 526 5.01 74.48 -75.53
N CYS A 527 6.04 75.06 -76.16
CA CYS A 527 7.17 75.66 -75.42
C CYS A 527 6.93 77.08 -74.88
N GLU A 528 5.87 77.77 -75.30
CA GLU A 528 5.76 79.24 -75.19
C GLU A 528 5.09 79.76 -73.89
N GLN A 529 4.73 78.89 -72.94
CA GLN A 529 3.78 79.24 -71.86
C GLN A 529 4.37 79.71 -70.51
N VAL A 530 5.54 79.22 -70.08
CA VAL A 530 6.04 79.43 -68.69
C VAL A 530 6.85 80.73 -68.52
N GLU A 531 7.42 81.23 -69.61
CA GLU A 531 8.40 82.34 -69.58
C GLU A 531 7.80 83.66 -69.06
N SER A 532 6.47 83.86 -69.09
CA SER A 532 5.82 85.14 -68.75
C SER A 532 5.47 85.38 -67.27
N LEU A 533 5.78 84.46 -66.35
CA LEU A 533 5.35 84.57 -64.94
C LEU A 533 6.35 85.27 -64.00
N LEU A 534 7.60 85.46 -64.41
CA LEU A 534 8.65 86.05 -63.56
C LEU A 534 8.71 87.59 -63.57
N GLU A 535 7.88 88.26 -64.37
CA GLU A 535 8.02 89.69 -64.70
C GLU A 535 7.13 90.63 -63.85
N THR A 536 6.51 90.13 -62.77
CA THR A 536 5.61 90.91 -61.90
C THR A 536 6.20 91.13 -60.50
N GLU A 537 6.30 92.40 -60.07
CA GLU A 537 6.77 92.82 -58.74
C GLU A 537 5.61 92.89 -57.73
N ASP A 538 5.51 91.94 -56.79
CA ASP A 538 4.53 91.94 -55.69
C ASP A 538 5.14 91.40 -54.38
N ASP A 539 4.78 92.00 -53.24
CA ASP A 539 5.57 92.01 -52.00
C ASP A 539 5.28 90.83 -51.04
N ASN A 540 4.83 89.69 -51.59
CA ASN A 540 4.45 88.49 -50.83
C ASN A 540 5.29 87.25 -51.21
N PRO A 541 6.40 86.96 -50.51
CA PRO A 541 7.30 85.84 -50.80
C PRO A 541 6.71 84.42 -50.69
N SER A 542 5.42 84.26 -50.34
CA SER A 542 4.78 82.94 -50.18
C SER A 542 3.92 82.48 -51.38
N GLU A 543 3.27 83.37 -52.14
CA GLU A 543 2.37 82.97 -53.24
C GLU A 543 3.11 82.68 -54.55
N LEU A 544 4.21 83.41 -54.81
CA LEU A 544 5.05 83.27 -56.01
C LEU A 544 5.53 81.83 -56.27
N ALA A 545 5.71 81.03 -55.21
CA ALA A 545 6.21 79.65 -55.31
C ALA A 545 5.22 78.67 -55.97
N ARG A 546 3.93 79.01 -56.11
CA ARG A 546 2.85 78.03 -56.41
C ARG A 546 2.55 77.83 -57.90
N LEU A 547 2.52 78.88 -58.71
CA LEU A 547 2.02 78.80 -60.11
C LEU A 547 2.98 78.09 -61.07
N THR A 548 4.26 78.01 -60.72
CA THR A 548 5.34 77.45 -61.55
C THR A 548 5.21 75.93 -61.80
N GLU A 549 4.38 75.21 -61.05
CA GLU A 549 4.34 73.74 -61.07
C GLU A 549 3.48 73.11 -62.19
N GLU A 550 2.43 73.80 -62.68
CA GLU A 550 1.38 73.14 -63.50
C GLU A 550 1.80 72.78 -64.94
N ALA A 551 2.59 73.63 -65.60
CA ALA A 551 2.86 73.53 -67.04
C ALA A 551 3.68 72.29 -67.45
N GLN A 552 4.38 71.62 -66.52
CA GLN A 552 5.32 70.54 -66.82
C GLN A 552 4.66 69.23 -67.33
N THR A 553 3.34 69.19 -67.42
CA THR A 553 2.56 67.94 -67.56
C THR A 553 2.17 67.58 -69.02
N ALA A 554 1.96 68.55 -69.90
CA ALA A 554 1.30 68.32 -71.20
C ALA A 554 2.14 67.60 -72.28
N TRP A 555 3.48 67.67 -72.19
CA TRP A 555 4.44 67.29 -73.25
C TRP A 555 4.44 65.82 -73.71
N LYS A 556 3.93 64.89 -72.89
CA LYS A 556 4.40 63.49 -72.87
C LYS A 556 3.63 62.47 -73.78
N ARG A 557 3.20 62.81 -75.01
CA ARG A 557 2.13 62.01 -75.71
C ARG A 557 2.31 61.46 -77.15
N LEU A 558 3.32 61.81 -77.97
CA LEU A 558 3.18 61.79 -79.47
C LEU A 558 3.87 60.68 -80.35
N GLY A 559 4.15 59.45 -79.87
CA GLY A 559 4.46 58.28 -80.75
C GLY A 559 5.75 58.30 -81.62
N SER A 560 5.95 57.32 -82.53
CA SER A 560 7.28 57.06 -83.18
C SER A 560 7.39 57.09 -84.72
N SER A 561 6.31 56.93 -85.51
CA SER A 561 6.38 57.04 -86.98
C SER A 561 6.47 58.52 -87.40
N GLY A 562 7.69 59.08 -87.42
CA GLY A 562 7.99 60.49 -87.74
C GLY A 562 8.29 61.38 -86.51
N TYR A 563 9.52 61.33 -85.99
CA TYR A 563 9.95 61.91 -84.69
C TYR A 563 11.02 63.03 -84.80
N SER A 564 11.19 63.91 -83.79
CA SER A 564 12.17 65.03 -83.74
C SER A 564 12.61 65.46 -82.31
N PRO A 565 13.87 65.90 -82.03
CA PRO A 565 14.37 66.14 -80.66
C PRO A 565 14.49 67.61 -80.14
N VAL A 566 14.53 68.64 -81.01
CA VAL A 566 15.03 70.00 -80.64
C VAL A 566 14.19 70.75 -79.60
N LEU A 567 12.90 70.44 -79.47
CA LEU A 567 11.94 71.35 -78.84
C LEU A 567 11.91 71.31 -77.28
N TRP A 568 12.67 70.42 -76.62
CA TRP A 568 12.55 70.17 -75.16
C TRP A 568 13.31 71.14 -74.25
N GLU A 569 14.53 71.55 -74.61
CA GLU A 569 15.50 72.20 -73.70
C GLU A 569 14.99 73.51 -73.07
N ARG A 570 14.25 74.31 -73.85
CA ARG A 570 13.86 75.69 -73.56
C ARG A 570 13.03 75.86 -72.27
N PHE A 571 12.28 74.84 -71.88
CA PHE A 571 11.18 74.95 -70.91
C PHE A 571 11.60 75.02 -69.42
N ASN A 572 12.86 74.68 -69.07
CA ASN A 572 13.25 74.39 -67.68
C ASN A 572 13.76 75.59 -66.85
N GLN A 573 14.27 76.65 -67.49
CA GLN A 573 15.10 77.66 -66.81
C GLN A 573 14.32 78.62 -65.89
N ALA A 574 13.07 78.96 -66.22
CA ALA A 574 12.27 79.98 -65.55
C ALA A 574 11.78 79.63 -64.13
N CYS A 575 12.10 78.44 -63.59
CA CYS A 575 11.52 77.99 -62.32
C CYS A 575 12.32 78.38 -61.05
N GLN A 576 13.55 78.91 -61.17
CA GLN A 576 14.52 78.90 -60.05
C GLN A 576 14.54 80.15 -59.16
N MET A 577 14.19 81.32 -59.69
CA MET A 577 14.43 82.62 -59.01
C MET A 577 13.49 82.88 -57.81
N ALA A 578 12.26 82.36 -57.85
CA ALA A 578 11.21 82.66 -56.88
C ALA A 578 11.55 82.39 -55.40
N TYR A 579 12.38 81.38 -55.11
CA TYR A 579 12.48 80.78 -53.77
C TYR A 579 13.45 81.46 -52.79
N ARG A 580 14.20 82.51 -53.20
CA ARG A 580 15.28 83.09 -52.37
C ARG A 580 14.80 83.97 -51.22
N HIS A 581 13.78 84.79 -51.45
CA HIS A 581 13.40 85.89 -50.57
C HIS A 581 12.87 85.47 -49.19
N TYR A 582 12.27 84.28 -49.06
CA TYR A 582 11.60 83.85 -47.83
C TYR A 582 12.56 83.37 -46.71
N ARG A 583 13.86 83.18 -46.98
CA ARG A 583 14.80 82.56 -46.02
C ARG A 583 15.25 83.48 -44.88
N GLU A 584 15.46 84.77 -45.12
CA GLU A 584 16.14 85.69 -44.17
C GLU A 584 15.37 85.90 -42.85
N TYR A 585 14.04 85.88 -42.92
CA TYR A 585 13.12 86.09 -41.79
C TYR A 585 13.34 85.13 -40.61
N LEU A 586 13.80 83.90 -40.85
CA LEU A 586 13.87 82.85 -39.84
C LEU A 586 15.02 83.02 -38.82
N CYS A 587 16.07 83.77 -39.16
CA CYS A 587 17.29 83.88 -38.34
C CYS A 587 17.04 84.55 -36.98
N VAL A 588 16.30 85.66 -36.98
CA VAL A 588 16.11 86.55 -35.82
C VAL A 588 15.31 85.88 -34.69
N GLN A 589 14.47 84.89 -34.99
CA GLN A 589 13.56 84.27 -34.01
C GLN A 589 14.27 83.37 -32.99
N ILE A 590 15.44 82.80 -33.33
CA ILE A 590 16.13 81.83 -32.45
C ILE A 590 17.10 82.50 -31.48
N GLU A 591 17.73 83.61 -31.86
CA GLU A 591 18.73 84.34 -31.05
C GLU A 591 18.16 84.72 -29.67
N ASN A 592 16.90 85.16 -29.61
CA ASN A 592 16.20 85.54 -28.38
C ASN A 592 15.95 84.38 -27.37
N LEU A 593 16.11 83.11 -27.77
CA LEU A 593 15.85 81.96 -26.90
C LEU A 593 17.02 81.59 -25.97
N SER A 594 18.21 82.18 -26.17
CA SER A 594 19.40 81.84 -25.38
C SER A 594 19.65 82.71 -24.14
N GLU A 595 18.91 83.81 -23.96
CA GLU A 595 19.19 84.82 -22.91
C GLU A 595 18.34 84.66 -21.63
N SER A 596 17.37 83.75 -21.60
CA SER A 596 16.49 83.53 -20.43
C SER A 596 16.96 82.40 -19.51
N GLU A 597 16.90 82.62 -18.19
CA GLU A 597 17.12 81.56 -17.19
C GLU A 597 16.08 80.44 -17.38
N ASN A 598 16.55 79.18 -17.42
CA ASN A 598 15.79 78.09 -18.05
C ASN A 598 15.34 76.99 -17.05
N ASP A 599 14.19 77.20 -16.44
CA ASP A 599 13.54 76.23 -15.54
C ASP A 599 12.91 75.01 -16.25
N ASN A 600 12.85 74.95 -17.59
CA ASN A 600 12.21 73.83 -18.29
C ASN A 600 12.89 73.44 -19.63
N PRO A 601 13.91 72.56 -19.58
CA PRO A 601 14.65 72.12 -20.76
C PRO A 601 13.84 71.35 -21.82
N GLU A 602 12.64 70.82 -21.49
CA GLU A 602 11.82 70.14 -22.50
C GLU A 602 11.06 71.13 -23.41
N ASN A 603 10.81 72.38 -22.96
CA ASN A 603 10.10 73.39 -23.74
C ASN A 603 11.00 74.12 -24.75
N SER A 604 12.19 74.57 -24.35
CA SER A 604 13.15 75.25 -25.25
C SER A 604 13.53 74.39 -26.45
N ALA A 605 13.69 73.08 -26.23
CA ALA A 605 13.94 72.07 -27.26
C ALA A 605 12.84 71.95 -28.33
N ARG A 606 11.62 72.46 -28.08
CA ARG A 606 10.49 72.43 -29.02
C ARG A 606 10.53 73.59 -30.01
N GLN A 607 10.77 74.81 -29.52
CA GLN A 607 10.74 76.03 -30.32
C GLN A 607 11.87 76.03 -31.38
N ILE A 608 13.08 75.59 -30.99
CA ILE A 608 14.24 75.50 -31.89
C ILE A 608 13.95 74.61 -33.13
N ARG A 609 13.26 73.47 -32.95
CA ARG A 609 12.95 72.55 -34.05
C ARG A 609 11.96 73.12 -35.07
N GLN A 610 11.07 74.02 -34.65
CA GLN A 610 10.03 74.57 -35.53
C GLN A 610 10.64 75.48 -36.61
N ALA A 611 11.57 76.37 -36.23
CA ALA A 611 12.25 77.24 -37.19
C ALA A 611 13.11 76.43 -38.19
N GLN A 612 13.78 75.37 -37.72
CA GLN A 612 14.62 74.51 -38.57
C GLN A 612 13.82 73.76 -39.65
N ALA A 613 12.56 73.42 -39.39
CA ALA A 613 11.71 72.73 -40.36
C ALA A 613 11.33 73.63 -41.55
N THR A 614 10.92 74.88 -41.29
CA THR A 614 10.51 75.84 -42.31
C THR A 614 11.65 76.13 -43.30
N TRP A 615 12.88 76.26 -42.81
CA TRP A 615 14.09 76.49 -43.62
C TRP A 615 14.35 75.42 -44.68
N LYS A 616 13.94 74.17 -44.40
CA LYS A 616 14.25 73.00 -45.23
C LYS A 616 13.29 72.82 -46.41
N ASN A 617 12.02 73.18 -46.25
CA ASN A 617 10.97 72.88 -47.24
C ASN A 617 11.13 73.62 -48.58
N LEU A 618 11.94 74.68 -48.62
CA LEU A 618 12.17 75.52 -49.81
C LEU A 618 13.17 74.91 -50.81
N GLY A 619 13.85 73.81 -50.45
CA GLY A 619 14.78 73.12 -51.34
C GLY A 619 16.05 73.92 -51.70
N SER A 620 16.72 73.51 -52.77
CA SER A 620 17.94 74.16 -53.29
C SER A 620 17.65 75.44 -54.09
N GLN A 621 16.41 75.64 -54.53
CA GLN A 621 15.98 76.85 -55.20
C GLN A 621 16.18 78.04 -54.24
N GLY A 622 16.85 79.09 -54.70
CA GLY A 622 17.09 80.31 -53.91
C GLY A 622 17.99 80.20 -52.67
N HIS A 623 18.84 79.18 -52.55
CA HIS A 623 19.73 78.99 -51.37
C HIS A 623 20.99 79.89 -51.36
N SER A 624 21.45 80.33 -50.18
CA SER A 624 22.79 80.93 -49.96
C SER A 624 23.44 80.45 -48.63
N GLN A 625 24.77 80.54 -48.54
CA GLN A 625 25.54 79.94 -47.43
C GLN A 625 25.59 80.79 -46.15
N GLU A 626 25.86 82.09 -46.26
CA GLU A 626 26.04 83.00 -45.10
C GLU A 626 24.81 83.02 -44.17
N LEU A 627 23.61 83.05 -44.76
CA LEU A 627 22.34 83.07 -44.03
C LEU A 627 22.10 81.79 -43.21
N TRP A 628 22.66 80.65 -43.66
CA TRP A 628 22.54 79.38 -42.94
C TRP A 628 23.44 79.33 -41.70
N GLU A 629 24.67 79.84 -41.79
CA GLU A 629 25.66 79.75 -40.71
C GLU A 629 25.19 80.51 -39.46
N ARG A 630 24.65 81.72 -39.63
CA ARG A 630 24.08 82.54 -38.53
C ARG A 630 22.95 81.80 -37.78
N PHE A 631 21.97 81.29 -38.52
CA PHE A 631 20.82 80.58 -37.93
C PHE A 631 21.23 79.33 -37.15
N ASN A 632 22.21 78.58 -37.67
CA ASN A 632 22.69 77.35 -37.06
C ASN A 632 23.40 77.60 -35.70
N GLN A 633 24.21 78.66 -35.59
CA GLN A 633 24.93 78.96 -34.34
C GLN A 633 23.97 79.28 -33.18
N ALA A 634 22.96 80.12 -33.41
CA ALA A 634 21.95 80.47 -32.42
C ALA A 634 21.17 79.23 -31.91
N CYS A 635 20.88 78.28 -32.80
CA CYS A 635 20.22 77.01 -32.42
C CYS A 635 21.04 76.16 -31.45
N GLN A 636 22.38 76.21 -31.52
CA GLN A 636 23.26 75.33 -30.73
C GLN A 636 23.37 75.78 -29.28
N THR A 637 23.63 77.08 -29.04
CA THR A 637 23.80 77.64 -27.68
C THR A 637 22.56 77.39 -26.81
N ALA A 638 21.36 77.59 -27.35
CA ALA A 638 20.10 77.43 -26.63
C ALA A 638 19.74 75.96 -26.27
N TYR A 639 20.50 74.96 -26.72
CA TYR A 639 20.17 73.54 -26.54
C TYR A 639 20.99 72.80 -25.48
N GLU A 640 22.11 73.35 -24.99
CA GLU A 640 23.07 72.60 -24.16
C GLU A 640 22.50 72.09 -22.81
N PRO A 641 21.67 72.83 -22.03
CA PRO A 641 21.05 72.29 -20.81
C PRO A 641 20.13 71.09 -21.06
N CYS A 642 19.41 71.12 -22.19
CA CYS A 642 18.48 70.05 -22.60
C CYS A 642 19.21 68.72 -22.79
N LYS A 643 20.42 68.77 -23.35
CA LYS A 643 21.29 67.63 -23.66
C LYS A 643 21.64 66.79 -22.42
N ILE A 644 21.94 67.45 -21.28
CA ILE A 644 22.31 66.76 -20.04
C ILE A 644 21.13 65.96 -19.49
N HIS A 645 19.95 66.58 -19.36
CA HIS A 645 18.73 65.93 -18.86
C HIS A 645 18.32 64.71 -19.71
N PHE A 646 18.35 64.85 -21.03
CA PHE A 646 18.02 63.74 -21.92
C PHE A 646 19.05 62.60 -21.89
N SER A 647 20.31 62.87 -21.53
CA SER A 647 21.35 61.84 -21.42
C SER A 647 21.13 60.87 -20.24
N HIS A 648 20.70 61.37 -19.06
CA HIS A 648 20.40 60.51 -17.92
C HIS A 648 19.19 59.61 -18.19
N LYS A 649 18.08 60.21 -18.66
CA LYS A 649 16.90 59.44 -19.09
C LYS A 649 17.21 58.46 -20.23
N ALA A 650 18.25 58.69 -21.06
CA ALA A 650 18.66 57.73 -22.09
C ALA A 650 19.29 56.47 -21.47
N ARG A 651 20.25 56.62 -20.55
CA ARG A 651 20.93 55.50 -19.87
C ARG A 651 19.97 54.57 -19.13
N GLU A 652 19.00 55.11 -18.39
CA GLU A 652 18.00 54.28 -17.68
C GLU A 652 17.15 53.44 -18.64
N ARG A 653 16.75 54.04 -19.78
CA ARG A 653 15.97 53.36 -20.82
C ARG A 653 16.78 52.34 -21.62
N GLU A 654 18.11 52.48 -21.64
CA GLU A 654 19.06 51.55 -22.23
C GLU A 654 19.28 50.33 -21.32
N GLN A 655 19.40 50.53 -19.99
CA GLN A 655 19.44 49.42 -19.04
C GLN A 655 18.13 48.61 -19.07
N HIS A 656 16.97 49.27 -18.97
CA HIS A 656 15.66 48.58 -19.08
C HIS A 656 15.47 47.86 -20.42
N LEU A 657 16.15 48.31 -21.47
CA LEU A 657 16.11 47.66 -22.78
C LEU A 657 16.95 46.38 -22.74
N SER A 658 18.18 46.44 -22.21
CA SER A 658 19.04 45.28 -22.01
C SER A 658 18.32 44.21 -21.17
N ASP A 659 17.77 44.58 -20.01
CA ASP A 659 17.10 43.64 -19.10
C ASP A 659 15.91 42.94 -19.79
N LYS A 660 15.16 43.66 -20.63
CA LYS A 660 14.04 43.11 -21.39
C LYS A 660 14.48 42.25 -22.57
N GLN A 661 15.59 42.59 -23.24
CA GLN A 661 16.17 41.76 -24.29
C GLN A 661 16.68 40.44 -23.73
N THR A 662 17.44 40.46 -22.63
CA THR A 662 17.93 39.25 -21.96
C THR A 662 16.78 38.35 -21.47
N LEU A 663 15.65 38.93 -21.00
CA LEU A 663 14.48 38.13 -20.66
C LEU A 663 13.82 37.52 -21.90
N CYS A 664 13.70 38.26 -23.01
CA CYS A 664 13.22 37.71 -24.28
C CYS A 664 14.10 36.57 -24.79
N GLU A 665 15.42 36.77 -24.86
CA GLU A 665 16.39 35.76 -25.29
C GLU A 665 16.28 34.49 -24.44
N ARG A 666 16.12 34.63 -23.12
CA ARG A 666 15.92 33.50 -22.20
C ARG A 666 14.59 32.77 -22.42
N LEU A 667 13.51 33.49 -22.75
CA LEU A 667 12.21 32.90 -23.09
C LEU A 667 12.26 32.17 -24.44
N GLU A 668 12.90 32.76 -25.44
CA GLU A 668 13.06 32.20 -26.79
C GLU A 668 13.96 30.96 -26.76
N ALA A 669 15.09 30.99 -26.05
CA ALA A 669 15.97 29.83 -25.87
C ALA A 669 15.24 28.69 -25.14
N PHE A 670 14.58 28.96 -24.01
CA PHE A 670 13.81 27.94 -23.29
C PHE A 670 12.72 27.32 -24.16
N ALA A 671 12.05 28.11 -25.00
CA ALA A 671 11.03 27.62 -25.93
C ALA A 671 11.59 26.75 -27.06
N GLN A 672 12.85 26.94 -27.47
CA GLN A 672 13.52 26.15 -28.51
C GLN A 672 14.20 24.89 -27.96
N GLU A 673 14.75 24.96 -26.75
CA GLU A 673 15.43 23.84 -26.09
C GLU A 673 14.46 22.82 -25.47
N THR A 674 13.20 23.21 -25.23
CA THR A 674 12.16 22.32 -24.69
C THR A 674 11.63 21.39 -25.78
N ASP A 675 11.79 20.07 -25.59
CA ASP A 675 11.14 19.04 -26.41
C ASP A 675 9.64 18.98 -26.10
N TRP A 676 8.83 19.68 -26.89
CA TRP A 676 7.37 19.76 -26.70
C TRP A 676 6.60 18.45 -26.96
N GLU A 677 7.23 17.45 -27.60
CA GLU A 677 6.62 16.14 -27.85
C GLU A 677 6.84 15.20 -26.67
N ASN A 678 8.02 15.22 -26.05
CA ASN A 678 8.40 14.32 -24.95
C ASN A 678 8.53 15.00 -23.56
N THR A 679 8.19 16.28 -23.41
CA THR A 679 8.24 16.98 -22.12
C THR A 679 7.38 16.29 -21.06
N THR A 680 8.04 15.75 -20.04
CA THR A 680 7.39 15.13 -18.87
C THR A 680 7.23 16.07 -17.68
N ASN A 681 8.01 17.17 -17.62
CA ASN A 681 8.08 18.07 -16.47
C ASN A 681 7.40 19.44 -16.68
N TRP A 682 6.12 19.41 -17.08
CA TRP A 682 5.28 20.61 -17.27
C TRP A 682 5.18 21.55 -16.05
N LYS A 683 5.51 21.07 -14.85
CA LYS A 683 5.56 21.90 -13.63
C LYS A 683 6.71 22.91 -13.68
N GLU A 684 7.86 22.54 -14.26
CA GLU A 684 8.98 23.45 -14.45
C GLU A 684 8.65 24.51 -15.50
N VAL A 685 8.08 24.10 -16.65
CA VAL A 685 7.57 25.01 -17.69
C VAL A 685 6.59 26.03 -17.10
N TYR A 686 5.60 25.59 -16.33
CA TYR A 686 4.61 26.47 -15.68
C TYR A 686 5.26 27.46 -14.71
N ASN A 687 6.18 27.02 -13.86
CA ASN A 687 6.88 27.89 -12.90
C ASN A 687 7.77 28.91 -13.63
N PHE A 688 8.51 28.48 -14.65
CA PHE A 688 9.37 29.35 -15.46
C PHE A 688 8.59 30.48 -16.13
N VAL A 689 7.46 30.17 -16.77
CA VAL A 689 6.56 31.17 -17.39
C VAL A 689 6.07 32.18 -16.36
N ARG A 690 5.51 31.70 -15.23
CA ARG A 690 5.01 32.57 -14.14
C ARG A 690 6.08 33.52 -13.62
N ASP A 691 7.31 33.03 -13.45
CA ASP A 691 8.41 33.82 -12.90
C ASP A 691 8.90 34.85 -13.92
N ALA A 692 8.93 34.51 -15.21
CA ALA A 692 9.21 35.46 -16.29
C ALA A 692 8.15 36.58 -16.41
N GLU A 693 6.86 36.28 -16.27
CA GLU A 693 5.80 37.31 -16.24
C GLU A 693 5.98 38.33 -15.11
N ASN A 694 6.47 37.86 -13.95
CA ASN A 694 6.73 38.71 -12.79
C ASN A 694 7.96 39.60 -13.02
N ILE A 695 9.03 39.05 -13.61
CA ILE A 695 10.23 39.83 -13.98
C ILE A 695 9.86 40.91 -15.01
N TRP A 696 9.14 40.56 -16.09
CA TRP A 696 8.75 41.50 -17.14
C TRP A 696 7.91 42.68 -16.61
N ARG A 697 6.99 42.41 -15.68
CA ARG A 697 6.16 43.43 -15.00
C ARG A 697 6.97 44.44 -14.18
N ASN A 698 8.11 44.03 -13.65
CA ASN A 698 8.93 44.85 -12.75
C ASN A 698 10.01 45.69 -13.47
N ILE A 699 10.32 45.41 -14.74
CA ILE A 699 11.29 46.22 -15.51
C ILE A 699 10.62 47.47 -16.11
N GLY A 700 11.27 48.63 -15.93
CA GLY A 700 10.77 49.95 -16.32
C GLY A 700 10.61 50.22 -17.83
N ALA A 701 10.35 51.49 -18.16
CA ALA A 701 10.11 51.90 -19.55
C ALA A 701 11.41 51.94 -20.38
N THR A 702 11.30 51.54 -21.66
CA THR A 702 12.37 51.58 -22.67
C THR A 702 12.15 52.70 -23.69
N ASP A 703 13.12 52.95 -24.56
CA ASP A 703 12.95 53.91 -25.66
C ASP A 703 11.81 53.52 -26.62
N ARG A 704 11.10 54.51 -27.16
CA ARG A 704 9.98 54.32 -28.11
C ARG A 704 10.38 53.52 -29.35
N LYS A 705 11.63 53.64 -29.82
CA LYS A 705 12.17 52.90 -30.97
C LYS A 705 12.11 51.39 -30.73
N TYR A 706 12.55 50.95 -29.55
CA TYR A 706 12.69 49.53 -29.24
C TYR A 706 11.48 48.94 -28.52
N LYS A 707 10.68 49.76 -27.81
CA LYS A 707 9.49 49.32 -27.07
C LYS A 707 8.59 48.37 -27.86
N LYS A 708 8.24 48.71 -29.11
CA LYS A 708 7.38 47.84 -29.95
C LYS A 708 8.05 46.52 -30.32
N THR A 709 9.35 46.54 -30.63
CA THR A 709 10.10 45.34 -31.03
C THR A 709 10.30 44.40 -29.84
N THR A 710 10.77 44.91 -28.71
CA THR A 710 10.97 44.13 -27.48
C THR A 710 9.66 43.58 -26.94
N GLN A 711 8.58 44.38 -26.96
CA GLN A 711 7.25 43.90 -26.57
C GLN A 711 6.73 42.80 -27.51
N ARG A 712 6.99 42.89 -28.82
CA ARG A 712 6.61 41.84 -29.79
C ARG A 712 7.39 40.55 -29.59
N SER A 713 8.70 40.62 -29.37
CA SER A 713 9.52 39.43 -29.08
C SER A 713 9.06 38.76 -27.78
N TYR A 714 8.87 39.52 -26.69
CA TYR A 714 8.28 38.99 -25.45
C TYR A 714 6.92 38.33 -25.68
N GLN A 715 6.01 39.00 -26.40
CA GLN A 715 4.68 38.44 -26.70
C GLN A 715 4.74 37.20 -27.58
N ALA A 716 5.66 37.13 -28.55
CA ALA A 716 5.83 35.96 -29.41
C ALA A 716 6.39 34.76 -28.63
N ALA A 717 7.42 34.97 -27.80
CA ALA A 717 8.00 33.93 -26.96
C ALA A 717 7.00 33.42 -25.91
N MET A 718 6.29 34.32 -25.23
CA MET A 718 5.23 33.97 -24.29
C MET A 718 4.08 33.21 -24.97
N LEU A 719 3.66 33.62 -26.18
CA LEU A 719 2.57 32.96 -26.90
C LEU A 719 2.87 31.49 -27.20
N VAL A 720 4.12 31.15 -27.54
CA VAL A 720 4.53 29.74 -27.73
C VAL A 720 4.37 28.95 -26.43
N LEU A 721 4.94 29.46 -25.33
CA LEU A 721 4.90 28.81 -24.02
C LEU A 721 3.46 28.67 -23.48
N GLU A 722 2.64 29.71 -23.62
CA GLU A 722 1.23 29.71 -23.22
C GLU A 722 0.40 28.73 -24.06
N THR A 723 0.66 28.64 -25.37
CA THR A 723 -0.05 27.69 -26.26
C THR A 723 0.19 26.25 -25.83
N HIS A 724 1.45 25.87 -25.57
CA HIS A 724 1.78 24.53 -25.08
C HIS A 724 1.22 24.25 -23.68
N LEU A 725 1.23 25.23 -22.77
CA LEU A 725 0.59 25.10 -21.45
C LEU A 725 -0.94 24.96 -21.55
N ASP A 726 -1.59 25.65 -22.50
CA ASP A 726 -3.03 25.51 -22.73
C ASP A 726 -3.42 24.19 -23.40
N ASP A 727 -2.60 23.69 -24.32
CA ASP A 727 -2.80 22.35 -24.88
C ASP A 727 -2.59 21.25 -23.82
N GLU A 728 -1.61 21.41 -22.93
CA GLU A 728 -1.46 20.50 -21.79
C GLU A 728 -2.63 20.61 -20.79
N ARG A 729 -3.17 21.82 -20.54
CA ARG A 729 -4.42 21.98 -19.76
C ARG A 729 -5.60 21.27 -20.43
N LYS A 730 -5.73 21.34 -21.76
CA LYS A 730 -6.77 20.61 -22.52
C LYS A 730 -6.58 19.10 -22.40
N ARG A 731 -5.35 18.57 -22.58
CA ARG A 731 -5.03 17.14 -22.40
C ARG A 731 -5.38 16.66 -20.99
N ASN A 732 -5.01 17.42 -19.95
CA ASN A 732 -5.39 17.15 -18.56
C ASN A 732 -6.91 17.08 -18.38
N CYS A 733 -7.67 18.03 -18.96
CA CYS A 733 -9.13 18.01 -18.89
C CYS A 733 -9.71 16.78 -19.59
N SER A 734 -9.28 16.46 -20.81
CA SER A 734 -9.74 15.28 -21.55
C SER A 734 -9.40 13.97 -20.83
N SER A 735 -8.18 13.85 -20.28
CA SER A 735 -7.75 12.70 -19.50
C SER A 735 -8.61 12.53 -18.23
N ARG A 736 -8.86 13.61 -17.47
CA ARG A 736 -9.72 13.57 -16.27
C ARG A 736 -11.17 13.22 -16.60
N LEU A 737 -11.72 13.73 -17.71
CA LEU A 737 -13.06 13.34 -18.19
C LEU A 737 -13.11 11.87 -18.59
N HIS A 738 -12.08 11.34 -19.24
CA HIS A 738 -11.98 9.92 -19.57
C HIS A 738 -11.92 9.05 -18.30
N LEU A 739 -11.06 9.42 -17.34
CA LEU A 739 -10.96 8.74 -16.03
C LEU A 739 -12.29 8.76 -15.25
N ILE A 740 -13.04 9.87 -15.30
CA ILE A 740 -14.38 9.95 -14.71
C ILE A 740 -15.33 8.95 -15.37
N GLY A 741 -15.36 8.90 -16.71
CA GLY A 741 -16.18 7.95 -17.46
C GLY A 741 -15.84 6.49 -17.14
N GLN A 742 -14.55 6.14 -17.11
CA GLN A 742 -14.09 4.80 -16.77
C GLN A 742 -14.49 4.38 -15.34
N VAL A 743 -14.32 5.25 -14.35
CA VAL A 743 -14.76 4.92 -12.98
C VAL A 743 -16.28 4.79 -12.88
N ASP A 744 -17.06 5.59 -13.62
CA ASP A 744 -18.53 5.50 -13.60
C ASP A 744 -19.05 4.24 -14.34
N GLU A 745 -18.39 3.80 -15.41
CA GLU A 745 -18.64 2.50 -16.06
C GLU A 745 -18.35 1.33 -15.11
N VAL A 746 -17.21 1.36 -14.40
CA VAL A 746 -16.85 0.34 -13.39
C VAL A 746 -17.85 0.33 -12.23
N ALA A 747 -18.25 1.50 -11.73
CA ALA A 747 -19.24 1.63 -10.67
C ALA A 747 -20.63 1.12 -11.12
N SER A 748 -21.02 1.37 -12.37
CA SER A 748 -22.31 0.94 -12.95
C SER A 748 -22.34 -0.57 -13.22
N SER A 749 -21.30 -1.13 -13.85
CA SER A 749 -21.13 -2.59 -14.05
C SER A 749 -21.10 -3.38 -12.75
N LEU A 750 -20.65 -2.75 -11.64
CA LEU A 750 -20.73 -3.31 -10.30
C LEU A 750 -22.15 -3.22 -9.71
N LYS A 751 -22.84 -2.08 -9.84
CA LYS A 751 -24.25 -1.93 -9.40
C LYS A 751 -25.14 -2.98 -10.07
N GLU A 752 -25.09 -3.09 -11.40
CA GLU A 752 -25.85 -4.07 -12.17
C GLU A 752 -25.60 -5.50 -11.69
N ALA A 753 -24.34 -5.85 -11.39
CA ALA A 753 -24.00 -7.18 -10.88
C ALA A 753 -24.62 -7.47 -9.51
N ILE A 754 -24.66 -6.47 -8.63
CA ILE A 754 -25.25 -6.58 -7.29
C ILE A 754 -26.78 -6.69 -7.39
N GLU A 755 -27.41 -5.94 -8.30
CA GLU A 755 -28.84 -6.04 -8.60
C GLU A 755 -29.19 -7.44 -9.15
N CYS A 756 -28.47 -7.92 -10.17
CA CYS A 756 -28.62 -9.29 -10.69
C CYS A 756 -28.41 -10.37 -9.61
N GLN A 757 -27.51 -10.14 -8.65
CA GLN A 757 -27.28 -11.07 -7.54
C GLN A 757 -28.43 -11.08 -6.53
N ASN A 758 -29.12 -9.97 -6.31
CA ASN A 758 -30.31 -9.95 -5.46
C ASN A 758 -31.45 -10.76 -6.10
N ASP A 759 -31.66 -10.62 -7.40
CA ASP A 759 -32.65 -11.41 -8.17
C ASP A 759 -32.31 -12.90 -8.26
N ALA A 760 -31.01 -13.23 -8.39
CA ALA A 760 -30.54 -14.62 -8.41
C ALA A 760 -30.59 -15.28 -7.01
N ALA A 761 -30.31 -14.51 -5.94
CA ALA A 761 -30.44 -14.97 -4.57
C ALA A 761 -31.89 -15.30 -4.20
N ALA A 762 -32.86 -14.52 -4.70
CA ALA A 762 -34.28 -14.83 -4.57
C ALA A 762 -34.69 -16.15 -5.26
N LYS A 763 -33.89 -16.63 -6.23
CA LYS A 763 -34.06 -17.91 -6.94
C LYS A 763 -33.19 -19.04 -6.37
N GLY A 764 -32.43 -18.79 -5.30
CA GLY A 764 -31.62 -19.80 -4.60
C GLY A 764 -30.27 -20.13 -5.25
N ASP A 765 -29.78 -19.33 -6.21
CA ASP A 765 -28.49 -19.57 -6.85
C ASP A 765 -27.32 -19.15 -5.95
N ALA A 766 -26.57 -20.14 -5.45
CA ALA A 766 -25.39 -19.92 -4.62
C ALA A 766 -24.17 -19.37 -5.40
N THR A 767 -24.13 -19.51 -6.72
CA THR A 767 -22.97 -19.07 -7.54
C THR A 767 -22.92 -17.55 -7.69
N ALA A 768 -24.08 -16.88 -7.68
CA ALA A 768 -24.20 -15.43 -7.82
C ALA A 768 -23.36 -14.63 -6.80
N LYS A 769 -23.28 -15.11 -5.54
CA LYS A 769 -22.46 -14.46 -4.49
C LYS A 769 -20.96 -14.40 -4.85
N GLN A 770 -20.43 -15.47 -5.46
CA GLN A 770 -19.01 -15.53 -5.84
C GLN A 770 -18.72 -14.60 -7.01
N VAL A 771 -19.61 -14.58 -8.02
CA VAL A 771 -19.51 -13.69 -9.19
C VAL A 771 -19.45 -12.21 -8.77
N VAL A 772 -20.24 -11.81 -7.78
CA VAL A 772 -20.18 -10.43 -7.24
C VAL A 772 -18.91 -10.18 -6.43
N GLU A 773 -18.42 -11.13 -5.62
CA GLU A 773 -17.13 -10.92 -4.93
C GLU A 773 -15.97 -10.75 -5.91
N ASP A 774 -15.95 -11.52 -7.00
CA ASP A 774 -14.92 -11.41 -8.03
C ASP A 774 -15.03 -10.07 -8.80
N LYS A 775 -16.25 -9.62 -9.13
CA LYS A 775 -16.49 -8.28 -9.70
C LYS A 775 -16.09 -7.14 -8.75
N ILE A 776 -16.37 -7.23 -7.45
CA ILE A 776 -15.92 -6.23 -6.45
C ILE A 776 -14.38 -6.17 -6.42
N ASN A 777 -13.70 -7.32 -6.41
CA ASN A 777 -12.25 -7.36 -6.38
C ASN A 777 -11.62 -6.80 -7.68
N ALA A 778 -12.22 -7.08 -8.84
CA ALA A 778 -11.83 -6.49 -10.12
C ALA A 778 -12.01 -4.96 -10.12
N ALA A 779 -13.20 -4.48 -9.75
CA ALA A 779 -13.51 -3.05 -9.67
C ALA A 779 -12.56 -2.29 -8.71
N ILE A 780 -12.20 -2.87 -7.56
CA ILE A 780 -11.22 -2.26 -6.63
C ILE A 780 -9.83 -2.14 -7.27
N LYS A 781 -9.41 -3.14 -8.07
CA LYS A 781 -8.11 -3.08 -8.77
C LYS A 781 -8.14 -1.96 -9.81
N GLU A 782 -9.19 -1.92 -10.61
CA GLU A 782 -9.36 -0.97 -11.71
C GLU A 782 -9.50 0.48 -11.22
N VAL A 783 -10.32 0.73 -10.19
CA VAL A 783 -10.43 2.06 -9.56
C VAL A 783 -9.09 2.54 -8.99
N LYS A 784 -8.25 1.66 -8.43
CA LYS A 784 -6.91 2.04 -7.96
C LYS A 784 -5.95 2.37 -9.11
N GLU A 785 -6.05 1.65 -10.22
CA GLU A 785 -5.30 1.95 -11.45
C GLU A 785 -5.66 3.35 -11.97
N LEU A 786 -6.96 3.63 -12.08
CA LEU A 786 -7.51 4.93 -12.51
C LEU A 786 -7.16 6.06 -11.52
N GLN A 787 -7.14 5.80 -10.22
CA GLN A 787 -6.67 6.75 -9.20
C GLN A 787 -5.19 7.12 -9.36
N ASN A 788 -4.33 6.17 -9.72
CA ASN A 788 -2.89 6.45 -9.95
C ASN A 788 -2.66 7.28 -11.23
N GLN A 789 -3.53 7.13 -12.23
CA GLN A 789 -3.50 7.90 -13.48
C GLN A 789 -3.95 9.36 -13.28
N TRP A 790 -4.59 9.71 -12.16
CA TRP A 790 -5.01 11.08 -11.86
C TRP A 790 -3.83 11.99 -11.48
N GLN A 791 -3.16 12.54 -12.49
CA GLN A 791 -2.03 13.45 -12.31
C GLN A 791 -2.40 14.92 -12.53
N VAL A 792 -1.63 15.81 -11.87
CA VAL A 792 -1.70 17.26 -12.07
C VAL A 792 -0.33 17.73 -12.57
N THR A 793 -0.21 17.89 -13.88
CA THR A 793 1.00 18.38 -14.55
C THR A 793 1.01 19.91 -14.62
N VAL A 794 -0.08 20.53 -15.10
CA VAL A 794 -0.32 21.99 -15.09
C VAL A 794 -1.60 22.31 -14.30
N PRO A 795 -1.60 23.33 -13.41
CA PRO A 795 -2.83 23.78 -12.74
C PRO A 795 -3.85 24.36 -13.72
N GLY A 796 -5.09 23.87 -13.66
CA GLY A 796 -6.22 24.38 -14.41
C GLY A 796 -7.10 25.35 -13.61
N ASN A 797 -8.35 25.52 -14.04
CA ASN A 797 -9.33 26.32 -13.30
C ASN A 797 -9.76 25.59 -12.01
N ARG A 798 -9.43 26.17 -10.85
CA ARG A 798 -9.71 25.62 -9.51
C ARG A 798 -11.17 25.21 -9.27
N ARG A 799 -12.15 25.82 -9.95
CA ARG A 799 -13.58 25.42 -9.83
C ARG A 799 -13.81 24.10 -10.55
N ILE A 800 -13.37 24.01 -11.80
CA ILE A 800 -13.52 22.82 -12.66
C ILE A 800 -12.73 21.64 -12.08
N GLU A 801 -11.52 21.87 -11.56
CA GLU A 801 -10.71 20.80 -10.95
C GLU A 801 -11.37 20.20 -9.69
N ARG A 802 -12.02 21.03 -8.86
CA ARG A 802 -12.79 20.53 -7.71
C ARG A 802 -14.02 19.73 -8.12
N GLU A 803 -14.70 20.16 -9.18
CA GLU A 803 -15.87 19.49 -9.74
C GLU A 803 -15.49 18.13 -10.31
N PHE A 804 -14.48 18.07 -11.18
CA PHE A 804 -13.93 16.84 -11.74
C PHE A 804 -13.46 15.86 -10.65
N TRP A 805 -12.69 16.33 -9.65
CA TRP A 805 -12.26 15.48 -8.54
C TRP A 805 -13.43 15.00 -7.66
N GLY A 806 -14.43 15.85 -7.45
CA GLY A 806 -15.65 15.51 -6.71
C GLY A 806 -16.42 14.37 -7.38
N THR A 807 -16.68 14.49 -8.68
CA THR A 807 -17.36 13.45 -9.48
C THR A 807 -16.56 12.15 -9.53
N PHE A 808 -15.27 12.23 -9.87
CA PHE A 808 -14.36 11.07 -9.91
C PHE A 808 -14.33 10.32 -8.57
N ARG A 809 -14.19 11.05 -7.47
CA ARG A 809 -14.17 10.48 -6.13
C ARG A 809 -15.52 9.86 -5.74
N SER A 810 -16.63 10.53 -6.04
CA SER A 810 -17.97 10.01 -5.76
C SER A 810 -18.22 8.67 -6.46
N ALA A 811 -17.73 8.50 -7.69
CA ALA A 811 -17.82 7.23 -8.41
C ALA A 811 -16.86 6.17 -7.83
N CYS A 812 -15.66 6.55 -7.35
CA CYS A 812 -14.77 5.64 -6.62
C CYS A 812 -15.41 5.13 -5.32
N ASP A 813 -16.02 6.03 -4.55
CA ASP A 813 -16.56 5.76 -3.22
C ASP A 813 -17.68 4.68 -3.28
N VAL A 814 -18.47 4.63 -4.37
CA VAL A 814 -19.45 3.54 -4.63
C VAL A 814 -18.83 2.15 -4.53
N VAL A 815 -17.68 1.92 -5.17
CA VAL A 815 -17.01 0.60 -5.21
C VAL A 815 -16.50 0.22 -3.81
N PHE A 816 -15.95 1.17 -3.07
CA PHE A 816 -15.44 0.94 -1.72
C PHE A 816 -16.57 0.77 -0.69
N ASP A 817 -17.69 1.47 -0.84
CA ASP A 817 -18.87 1.30 0.01
C ASP A 817 -19.51 -0.08 -0.18
N TYR A 818 -19.60 -0.61 -1.40
CA TYR A 818 -20.05 -1.99 -1.60
C TYR A 818 -19.11 -3.02 -0.94
N ARG A 819 -17.78 -2.85 -1.04
CA ARG A 819 -16.83 -3.71 -0.33
C ARG A 819 -16.97 -3.62 1.19
N LYS A 820 -17.24 -2.42 1.72
CA LYS A 820 -17.50 -2.20 3.15
C LYS A 820 -18.78 -2.90 3.59
N GLN A 821 -19.89 -2.73 2.87
CA GLN A 821 -21.16 -3.41 3.14
C GLN A 821 -21.00 -4.94 3.12
N GLN A 822 -20.29 -5.48 2.15
CA GLN A 822 -19.97 -6.92 2.07
C GLN A 822 -19.18 -7.40 3.30
N GLN A 823 -18.15 -6.65 3.74
CA GLN A 823 -17.37 -6.99 4.93
C GLN A 823 -18.21 -6.90 6.22
N GLU A 824 -19.12 -5.93 6.32
CA GLU A 824 -20.04 -5.82 7.46
C GLU A 824 -21.07 -6.96 7.49
N ALA A 825 -21.59 -7.38 6.32
CA ALA A 825 -22.46 -8.55 6.19
C ALA A 825 -21.74 -9.84 6.62
N GLN A 826 -20.56 -10.13 6.04
CA GLN A 826 -19.73 -11.27 6.45
C GLN A 826 -19.42 -11.22 7.96
N LYS A 827 -19.09 -10.05 8.52
CA LYS A 827 -18.85 -9.90 9.97
C LYS A 827 -20.07 -10.26 10.82
N LYS A 828 -21.29 -9.88 10.39
CA LYS A 828 -22.55 -10.25 11.08
C LYS A 828 -22.81 -11.76 11.01
N GLU A 829 -22.64 -12.39 9.86
CA GLU A 829 -22.77 -13.85 9.68
C GLU A 829 -21.81 -14.62 10.62
N ILE A 830 -20.54 -14.19 10.68
CA ILE A 830 -19.50 -14.78 11.56
C ILE A 830 -19.88 -14.62 13.04
N GLN A 831 -20.38 -13.45 13.44
CA GLN A 831 -20.81 -13.20 14.81
C GLN A 831 -22.01 -14.07 15.20
N ALA A 832 -22.97 -14.31 14.30
CA ALA A 832 -24.09 -15.23 14.52
C ALA A 832 -23.60 -16.67 14.71
N TYR A 833 -22.75 -17.18 13.79
CA TYR A 833 -22.16 -18.52 13.87
C TYR A 833 -21.39 -18.74 15.19
N LEU A 834 -20.52 -17.79 15.56
CA LEU A 834 -19.76 -17.87 16.81
C LEU A 834 -20.67 -17.83 18.05
N LYS A 835 -21.71 -17.00 18.06
CA LYS A 835 -22.69 -16.93 19.16
C LYS A 835 -23.39 -18.28 19.37
N SER A 836 -23.83 -18.94 18.30
CA SER A 836 -24.44 -20.27 18.37
C SER A 836 -23.47 -21.33 18.91
N LYS A 837 -22.21 -21.35 18.43
CA LYS A 837 -21.18 -22.26 18.95
C LYS A 837 -20.85 -22.02 20.43
N ILE A 838 -20.69 -20.77 20.85
CA ILE A 838 -20.41 -20.41 22.25
C ILE A 838 -21.59 -20.79 23.17
N SER A 839 -22.83 -20.67 22.70
CA SER A 839 -24.02 -21.10 23.44
C SER A 839 -24.01 -22.61 23.74
N LEU A 840 -23.78 -23.46 22.72
CA LEU A 840 -23.67 -24.91 22.92
C LEU A 840 -22.44 -25.29 23.77
N CYS A 841 -21.35 -24.53 23.64
CA CYS A 841 -20.15 -24.67 24.47
C CYS A 841 -20.49 -24.49 25.96
N LYS A 842 -21.19 -23.40 26.31
CA LYS A 842 -21.63 -23.13 27.67
C LYS A 842 -22.58 -24.20 28.20
N GLN A 843 -23.59 -24.60 27.41
CA GLN A 843 -24.52 -25.66 27.82
C GLN A 843 -23.79 -26.98 28.13
N ALA A 844 -22.76 -27.36 27.36
CA ALA A 844 -21.97 -28.55 27.66
C ALA A 844 -21.11 -28.40 28.93
N GLU A 845 -20.68 -27.19 29.28
CA GLU A 845 -19.97 -26.91 30.54
C GLU A 845 -20.91 -26.95 31.74
N ASP A 846 -22.13 -26.41 31.60
CA ASP A 846 -23.16 -26.47 32.64
C ASP A 846 -23.55 -27.93 32.96
N LEU A 847 -23.58 -28.83 31.95
CA LEU A 847 -23.73 -30.28 32.17
C LEU A 847 -22.51 -30.92 32.87
N ALA A 848 -21.32 -30.36 32.69
CA ALA A 848 -20.08 -30.86 33.29
C ALA A 848 -19.93 -30.47 34.76
N THR A 849 -20.79 -29.60 35.29
CA THR A 849 -20.86 -29.25 36.73
C THR A 849 -21.91 -30.03 37.51
N LEU A 850 -22.73 -30.87 36.86
CA LEU A 850 -23.72 -31.70 37.54
C LEU A 850 -23.07 -32.83 38.36
N GLU A 851 -23.72 -33.23 39.45
CA GLU A 851 -23.26 -34.22 40.45
C GLU A 851 -24.46 -35.03 40.99
N GLY A 852 -24.19 -36.19 41.59
CA GLY A 852 -25.23 -37.10 42.09
C GLY A 852 -26.24 -37.50 41.01
N ASP A 853 -27.52 -37.63 41.38
CA ASP A 853 -28.58 -38.00 40.42
C ASP A 853 -28.72 -37.05 39.22
N ALA A 854 -28.35 -35.78 39.35
CA ALA A 854 -28.51 -34.80 38.27
C ALA A 854 -27.67 -35.15 37.02
N ILE A 855 -26.49 -35.76 37.21
CA ILE A 855 -25.61 -36.16 36.08
C ILE A 855 -26.22 -37.28 35.22
N LYS A 856 -27.21 -38.03 35.74
CA LYS A 856 -27.89 -39.11 35.00
C LYS A 856 -28.54 -38.60 33.70
N THR A 857 -29.09 -37.38 33.73
CA THR A 857 -29.71 -36.73 32.57
C THR A 857 -28.70 -36.21 31.54
N ALA A 858 -27.46 -35.94 31.97
CA ALA A 858 -26.44 -35.29 31.14
C ALA A 858 -26.08 -36.11 29.90
N ARG A 859 -26.12 -37.46 29.95
CA ARG A 859 -25.82 -38.31 28.78
C ARG A 859 -26.79 -38.08 27.61
N ALA A 860 -28.09 -37.95 27.89
CA ALA A 860 -29.09 -37.69 26.87
C ALA A 860 -28.98 -36.25 26.31
N GLN A 861 -28.75 -35.27 27.19
CA GLN A 861 -28.57 -33.88 26.80
C GLN A 861 -27.26 -33.66 26.01
N LEU A 862 -26.15 -34.29 26.41
CA LEU A 862 -24.90 -34.31 25.66
C LEU A 862 -25.05 -34.90 24.27
N LYS A 863 -25.85 -35.96 24.10
CA LYS A 863 -26.13 -36.53 22.77
C LYS A 863 -26.79 -35.47 21.87
N LYS A 864 -27.81 -34.78 22.39
CA LYS A 864 -28.50 -33.69 21.68
C LYS A 864 -27.55 -32.53 21.34
N LEU A 865 -26.75 -32.05 22.30
CA LEU A 865 -25.76 -30.99 22.08
C LEU A 865 -24.68 -31.40 21.06
N LYS A 866 -24.24 -32.66 21.05
CA LYS A 866 -23.29 -33.21 20.06
C LYS A 866 -23.92 -33.27 18.65
N GLU A 867 -25.23 -33.52 18.54
CA GLU A 867 -25.99 -33.48 17.27
C GLU A 867 -26.21 -32.04 16.79
N GLU A 868 -26.69 -31.13 17.63
CA GLU A 868 -26.82 -29.70 17.32
C GLU A 868 -25.46 -29.09 16.91
N TRP A 869 -24.37 -29.44 17.61
CA TRP A 869 -23.01 -29.01 17.24
C TRP A 869 -22.56 -29.54 15.88
N LYS A 870 -22.97 -30.76 15.50
CA LYS A 870 -22.69 -31.35 14.18
C LYS A 870 -23.51 -30.68 13.08
N ASN A 871 -24.77 -30.34 13.32
CA ASN A 871 -25.65 -29.74 12.31
C ASN A 871 -25.15 -28.35 11.89
N ILE A 872 -24.67 -27.54 12.84
CA ILE A 872 -23.97 -26.26 12.58
C ILE A 872 -22.70 -26.44 11.68
N LYS A 873 -22.18 -27.66 11.47
CA LYS A 873 -21.07 -27.91 10.53
C LYS A 873 -21.49 -28.10 9.06
N LYS A 874 -22.79 -28.25 8.75
CA LYS A 874 -23.25 -28.64 7.40
C LYS A 874 -23.86 -27.50 6.58
N GLU A 875 -24.77 -26.70 7.15
CA GLU A 875 -25.42 -25.60 6.44
C GLU A 875 -24.68 -24.25 6.52
N ASP A 876 -24.03 -23.92 7.65
CA ASP A 876 -23.31 -22.63 7.80
C ASP A 876 -21.94 -22.62 7.11
N ARG A 877 -21.35 -23.80 6.86
CA ARG A 877 -19.97 -23.93 6.34
C ARG A 877 -19.84 -23.57 4.86
N THR A 878 -20.94 -23.61 4.10
CA THR A 878 -20.97 -23.29 2.66
C THR A 878 -21.05 -21.79 2.38
N ASN A 879 -21.60 -20.98 3.29
CA ASN A 879 -21.65 -19.52 3.16
C ASN A 879 -20.38 -18.81 3.69
N ILE A 880 -19.61 -19.45 4.58
CA ILE A 880 -18.43 -18.86 5.21
C ILE A 880 -17.19 -19.05 4.30
N GLY A 881 -16.87 -18.01 3.53
CA GLY A 881 -15.81 -18.00 2.52
C GLY A 881 -14.41 -18.41 3.02
N SER A 882 -13.57 -18.87 2.08
CA SER A 882 -12.26 -19.51 2.32
C SER A 882 -11.30 -18.74 3.24
N ASN A 883 -11.39 -17.41 3.26
CA ASN A 883 -10.55 -16.53 4.09
C ASN A 883 -10.82 -16.70 5.61
N LEU A 884 -11.98 -17.20 6.03
CA LEU A 884 -12.23 -17.49 7.45
C LEU A 884 -11.45 -18.67 7.99
N ARG A 885 -11.07 -19.64 7.15
CA ARG A 885 -10.21 -20.77 7.53
C ARG A 885 -8.88 -20.29 8.13
N LYS A 886 -8.39 -19.10 7.74
CA LYS A 886 -7.14 -18.49 8.24
C LYS A 886 -7.32 -17.65 9.52
N LYS A 887 -8.55 -17.23 9.87
CA LYS A 887 -8.88 -16.56 11.14
C LYS A 887 -9.37 -17.53 12.23
N ALA A 888 -9.31 -18.84 11.97
CA ALA A 888 -9.91 -19.91 12.78
C ALA A 888 -9.29 -20.19 14.17
N LYS A 889 -8.28 -19.43 14.62
CA LYS A 889 -7.72 -19.57 15.98
C LYS A 889 -8.74 -19.31 17.09
N ALA A 890 -9.75 -18.45 16.85
CA ALA A 890 -10.84 -18.24 17.79
C ALA A 890 -11.83 -19.41 17.85
N THR A 891 -12.01 -20.16 16.75
CA THR A 891 -12.89 -21.34 16.70
C THR A 891 -12.26 -22.58 17.30
N GLU A 892 -10.94 -22.76 17.19
CA GLU A 892 -10.21 -23.88 17.81
C GLU A 892 -10.36 -23.87 19.34
N ALA A 893 -10.25 -22.69 19.97
CA ALA A 893 -10.44 -22.53 21.40
C ALA A 893 -11.86 -22.93 21.87
N VAL A 894 -12.90 -22.57 21.11
CA VAL A 894 -14.30 -22.93 21.46
C VAL A 894 -14.59 -24.40 21.17
N GLU A 895 -13.99 -24.99 20.12
CA GLU A 895 -14.14 -26.42 19.82
C GLU A 895 -13.41 -27.31 20.84
N GLU A 896 -12.19 -26.98 21.26
CA GLU A 896 -11.52 -27.72 22.35
C GLU A 896 -12.23 -27.53 23.70
N ARG A 897 -12.74 -26.33 23.99
CA ARG A 897 -13.57 -26.07 25.18
C ARG A 897 -14.84 -26.94 25.19
N PHE A 898 -15.58 -27.02 24.09
CA PHE A 898 -16.75 -27.91 23.96
C PHE A 898 -16.37 -29.40 24.07
N LYS A 899 -15.27 -29.84 23.43
CA LYS A 899 -14.77 -31.22 23.57
C LYS A 899 -14.33 -31.55 25.00
N LYS A 900 -13.73 -30.59 25.72
CA LYS A 900 -13.30 -30.76 27.12
C LYS A 900 -14.52 -30.88 28.04
N ALA A 901 -15.50 -29.99 27.87
CA ALA A 901 -16.76 -30.03 28.60
C ALA A 901 -17.52 -31.35 28.38
N CYS A 902 -17.68 -31.77 27.12
CA CYS A 902 -18.28 -33.07 26.77
C CYS A 902 -17.55 -34.27 27.37
N ARG A 903 -16.21 -34.24 27.45
CA ARG A 903 -15.41 -35.30 28.09
C ARG A 903 -15.62 -35.32 29.60
N LEU A 904 -15.58 -34.16 30.26
CA LEU A 904 -15.75 -34.04 31.71
C LEU A 904 -17.14 -34.48 32.17
N ALA A 905 -18.20 -34.08 31.46
CA ALA A 905 -19.58 -34.50 31.75
C ALA A 905 -19.79 -36.01 31.54
N GLU A 906 -19.19 -36.61 30.50
CA GLU A 906 -19.23 -38.07 30.30
C GLU A 906 -18.47 -38.81 31.42
N MET A 907 -17.25 -38.35 31.80
CA MET A 907 -16.49 -38.95 32.90
C MET A 907 -17.25 -38.91 34.22
N ARG A 908 -17.92 -37.78 34.55
CA ARG A 908 -18.77 -37.67 35.76
C ARG A 908 -19.95 -38.64 35.73
N TYR A 909 -20.60 -38.81 34.57
CA TYR A 909 -21.68 -39.78 34.39
C TYR A 909 -21.20 -41.23 34.61
N GLN A 910 -20.03 -41.60 34.05
CA GLN A 910 -19.45 -42.94 34.24
C GLN A 910 -19.01 -43.17 35.70
N ALA A 911 -18.45 -42.15 36.37
CA ALA A 911 -18.09 -42.24 37.78
C ALA A 911 -19.32 -42.51 38.68
N GLN A 912 -20.41 -41.77 38.47
CA GLN A 912 -21.68 -41.98 39.18
C GLN A 912 -22.24 -43.41 38.94
N ARG A 913 -22.23 -43.89 37.69
CA ARG A 913 -22.60 -45.27 37.33
C ARG A 913 -21.71 -46.33 37.99
N SER A 914 -20.43 -46.05 38.22
CA SER A 914 -19.49 -46.97 38.89
C SER A 914 -19.76 -47.09 40.40
N VAL A 915 -20.25 -46.01 41.04
CA VAL A 915 -20.70 -46.01 42.43
C VAL A 915 -21.98 -46.83 42.57
N GLU A 916 -23.01 -46.53 41.77
CA GLU A 916 -24.28 -47.29 41.72
C GLU A 916 -24.05 -48.80 41.54
N ARG A 917 -23.23 -49.18 40.55
CA ARG A 917 -22.90 -50.60 40.31
C ARG A 917 -22.21 -51.24 41.52
N ARG A 918 -21.39 -50.49 42.28
CA ARG A 918 -20.72 -51.02 43.48
C ARG A 918 -21.72 -51.28 44.60
N GLU A 919 -22.61 -50.33 44.89
CA GLU A 919 -23.67 -50.48 45.90
C GLU A 919 -24.53 -51.72 45.63
N GLN A 920 -24.89 -51.96 44.37
CA GLN A 920 -25.64 -53.16 43.96
C GLN A 920 -24.82 -54.45 44.17
N ILE A 921 -23.52 -54.47 43.88
CA ILE A 921 -22.66 -55.66 44.11
C ILE A 921 -22.47 -55.93 45.61
N ASP A 922 -22.31 -54.88 46.43
CA ASP A 922 -22.22 -55.03 47.89
C ASP A 922 -23.55 -55.55 48.49
N LEU A 923 -24.70 -55.25 47.87
CA LEU A 923 -25.99 -55.85 48.21
C LEU A 923 -26.10 -57.33 47.75
N ILE A 924 -25.62 -57.69 46.55
CA ILE A 924 -25.53 -59.14 46.18
C ILE A 924 -24.61 -59.86 47.17
N LYS A 925 -23.49 -59.27 47.58
CA LYS A 925 -22.57 -59.84 48.57
C LYS A 925 -23.28 -60.15 49.88
N GLN A 926 -24.07 -59.21 50.41
CA GLN A 926 -24.87 -59.40 51.62
C GLN A 926 -25.88 -60.54 51.45
N LYS A 927 -26.65 -60.54 50.35
CA LYS A 927 -27.57 -61.64 50.01
C LYS A 927 -26.85 -62.99 49.93
N ALA A 928 -25.69 -63.05 49.26
CA ALA A 928 -24.95 -64.28 49.02
C ALA A 928 -24.37 -64.93 50.30
N VAL A 929 -24.17 -64.19 51.40
CA VAL A 929 -23.77 -64.76 52.70
C VAL A 929 -24.82 -65.77 53.19
N PHE A 930 -26.10 -65.40 53.18
CA PHE A 930 -27.21 -66.28 53.57
C PHE A 930 -27.32 -67.52 52.66
N CYS A 931 -27.06 -67.36 51.35
CA CYS A 931 -26.98 -68.50 50.44
C CYS A 931 -25.83 -69.45 50.83
N ILE A 932 -24.64 -68.93 51.15
CA ILE A 932 -23.47 -69.74 51.53
C ILE A 932 -23.70 -70.46 52.86
N GLU A 933 -24.34 -69.81 53.83
CA GLU A 933 -24.71 -70.38 55.13
C GLU A 933 -25.63 -71.60 54.97
N LEU A 934 -26.73 -71.44 54.22
CA LEU A 934 -27.64 -72.54 53.88
C LEU A 934 -26.96 -73.66 53.07
N GLU A 935 -26.08 -73.30 52.13
CA GLU A 935 -25.30 -74.24 51.33
C GLU A 935 -24.26 -75.03 52.16
N GLN A 936 -23.91 -74.60 53.38
CA GLN A 936 -22.94 -75.30 54.25
C GLN A 936 -23.55 -76.15 55.36
N ALA A 937 -24.85 -75.97 55.66
CA ALA A 937 -25.54 -76.58 56.82
C ALA A 937 -25.34 -78.10 56.97
N ASP A 938 -25.34 -78.86 55.87
CA ASP A 938 -25.22 -80.33 55.87
C ASP A 938 -23.80 -80.83 56.26
N THR A 939 -22.81 -79.95 56.35
CA THR A 939 -21.40 -80.30 56.66
C THR A 939 -20.98 -80.03 58.10
N LEU A 940 -21.69 -79.16 58.83
CA LEU A 940 -21.35 -78.77 60.20
C LEU A 940 -22.39 -79.25 61.23
N ALA A 941 -23.65 -79.48 60.83
CA ALA A 941 -24.74 -79.63 61.79
C ALA A 941 -25.75 -80.77 61.51
N ARG A 942 -25.30 -82.00 61.20
CA ARG A 942 -26.10 -83.19 61.60
C ARG A 942 -25.96 -83.54 63.09
N GLN A 943 -25.29 -82.68 63.86
CA GLN A 943 -25.23 -82.74 65.33
C GLN A 943 -26.02 -81.60 66.00
N GLU A 944 -26.09 -80.38 65.43
CA GLU A 944 -26.81 -79.24 66.04
C GLU A 944 -28.27 -79.07 65.56
N VAL A 945 -28.74 -79.80 64.55
CA VAL A 945 -30.17 -79.87 64.17
C VAL A 945 -31.07 -80.46 65.30
N GLN A 946 -30.47 -80.91 66.41
CA GLN A 946 -31.19 -81.24 67.64
C GLN A 946 -31.38 -80.06 68.63
N GLU A 947 -30.74 -78.90 68.42
CA GLU A 947 -30.76 -77.78 69.39
C GLU A 947 -31.60 -76.55 68.97
N ASP A 948 -31.82 -76.29 67.67
CA ASP A 948 -32.76 -75.24 67.21
C ASP A 948 -33.60 -75.69 66.00
N PRO A 949 -34.92 -75.97 66.16
CA PRO A 949 -35.82 -76.31 65.06
C PRO A 949 -36.14 -75.15 64.11
N ASP A 950 -36.05 -73.90 64.56
CA ASP A 950 -36.56 -72.71 63.85
C ASP A 950 -35.48 -71.98 63.05
N TRP A 951 -34.21 -72.42 63.10
CA TRP A 951 -33.04 -71.78 62.46
C TRP A 951 -33.27 -71.36 61.00
N LEU A 952 -33.86 -72.24 60.19
CA LEU A 952 -34.13 -72.00 58.77
C LEU A 952 -35.14 -70.86 58.56
N SER A 953 -36.13 -70.75 59.45
CA SER A 953 -37.11 -69.66 59.44
C SER A 953 -36.49 -68.31 59.81
N THR A 954 -35.50 -68.31 60.71
CA THR A 954 -34.71 -67.13 61.07
C THR A 954 -33.90 -66.62 59.87
N VAL A 955 -33.21 -67.52 59.15
CA VAL A 955 -32.47 -67.17 57.93
C VAL A 955 -33.40 -66.64 56.82
N GLN A 956 -34.57 -67.26 56.62
CA GLN A 956 -35.58 -66.77 55.68
C GLN A 956 -36.15 -65.39 56.06
N SER A 957 -36.38 -65.14 57.36
CA SER A 957 -36.81 -63.83 57.83
C SER A 957 -35.73 -62.75 57.66
N ALA A 958 -34.46 -63.09 57.88
CA ALA A 958 -33.34 -62.18 57.68
C ALA A 958 -33.16 -61.81 56.18
N TRP A 959 -33.26 -62.80 55.28
CA TRP A 959 -33.26 -62.58 53.84
C TRP A 959 -34.36 -61.61 53.39
N ALA A 960 -35.59 -61.81 53.89
CA ALA A 960 -36.74 -60.97 53.55
C ALA A 960 -36.64 -59.51 54.03
N GLN A 961 -35.69 -59.17 54.90
CA GLN A 961 -35.42 -57.80 55.35
C GLN A 961 -34.38 -57.08 54.47
N LEU A 962 -33.68 -57.79 53.57
CA LEU A 962 -32.71 -57.17 52.68
C LEU A 962 -33.40 -56.39 51.54
N PRO A 963 -32.85 -55.23 51.11
CA PRO A 963 -33.37 -54.51 49.95
C PRO A 963 -33.38 -55.35 48.67
N GLN A 964 -34.30 -55.00 47.77
CA GLN A 964 -34.32 -55.55 46.41
C GLN A 964 -33.23 -54.91 45.55
N LEU A 965 -32.61 -55.67 44.65
CA LEU A 965 -31.62 -55.14 43.70
C LEU A 965 -32.32 -54.37 42.56
N GLU A 966 -31.71 -53.29 42.07
CA GLU A 966 -32.20 -52.53 40.89
C GLU A 966 -32.13 -53.35 39.60
N TYR A 967 -31.17 -54.27 39.53
CA TYR A 967 -30.97 -55.16 38.39
C TYR A 967 -31.81 -56.44 38.57
N THR A 968 -32.98 -56.49 37.93
CA THR A 968 -33.92 -57.63 38.00
C THR A 968 -33.25 -58.98 37.75
N ASP A 969 -32.41 -59.07 36.72
CA ASP A 969 -31.70 -60.30 36.35
C ASP A 969 -30.73 -60.79 37.46
N TRP A 970 -30.23 -59.87 38.29
CA TRP A 970 -29.34 -60.18 39.41
C TRP A 970 -30.16 -60.60 40.64
N ASP A 971 -31.29 -59.93 40.88
CA ASP A 971 -32.24 -60.25 41.94
C ASP A 971 -32.84 -61.64 41.74
N ASP A 972 -33.37 -61.92 40.55
CA ASP A 972 -33.91 -63.23 40.15
C ASP A 972 -32.86 -64.34 40.29
N ALA A 973 -31.61 -64.07 39.92
CA ALA A 973 -30.53 -65.05 40.00
C ALA A 973 -30.12 -65.38 41.44
N ILE A 974 -30.03 -64.38 42.32
CA ILE A 974 -29.68 -64.62 43.73
C ILE A 974 -30.86 -65.20 44.52
N GLU A 975 -32.10 -64.79 44.22
CA GLU A 975 -33.32 -65.37 44.78
C GLU A 975 -33.46 -66.86 44.39
N GLN A 976 -33.23 -67.21 43.11
CA GLN A 976 -33.20 -68.61 42.69
C GLN A 976 -32.08 -69.42 43.35
N ARG A 977 -30.94 -68.80 43.70
CA ARG A 977 -29.88 -69.46 44.48
C ARG A 977 -30.35 -69.69 45.92
N PHE A 978 -30.92 -68.67 46.56
CA PHE A 978 -31.43 -68.74 47.93
C PHE A 978 -32.53 -69.79 48.10
N GLN A 979 -33.50 -69.84 47.18
CA GLN A 979 -34.57 -70.84 47.19
C GLN A 979 -34.03 -72.27 47.04
N LYS A 980 -33.03 -72.49 46.17
CA LYS A 980 -32.36 -73.79 46.02
C LYS A 980 -31.60 -74.19 47.30
N ALA A 981 -30.93 -73.24 47.94
CA ALA A 981 -30.22 -73.46 49.19
C ALA A 981 -31.19 -73.80 50.35
N CYS A 982 -32.30 -73.07 50.48
CA CYS A 982 -33.39 -73.39 51.42
C CYS A 982 -33.95 -74.80 51.21
N ALA A 983 -34.21 -75.18 49.95
CA ALA A 983 -34.74 -76.51 49.61
C ALA A 983 -33.75 -77.62 49.99
N ALA A 984 -32.47 -77.46 49.64
CA ALA A 984 -31.42 -78.44 49.97
C ALA A 984 -31.18 -78.56 51.49
N ALA A 985 -31.23 -77.45 52.22
CA ALA A 985 -31.15 -77.44 53.68
C ALA A 985 -32.36 -78.14 54.34
N SER A 986 -33.53 -78.09 53.71
CA SER A 986 -34.76 -78.76 54.19
C SER A 986 -34.77 -80.28 53.93
N THR A 987 -34.18 -80.73 52.82
CA THR A 987 -34.16 -82.16 52.43
C THR A 987 -32.92 -82.91 52.90
N GLY A 988 -31.83 -82.21 53.22
CA GLY A 988 -30.54 -82.84 53.50
C GLY A 988 -29.91 -83.49 52.26
N GLU A 989 -30.30 -83.06 51.05
CA GLU A 989 -29.74 -83.50 49.77
C GLU A 989 -29.12 -82.32 49.01
N GLN A 990 -27.80 -82.21 49.05
CA GLN A 990 -27.06 -81.18 48.30
C GLN A 990 -26.58 -81.71 46.94
N SER A 991 -27.02 -81.07 45.85
CA SER A 991 -26.63 -81.42 44.48
C SER A 991 -25.61 -80.43 43.91
N PHE A 992 -24.34 -80.84 43.86
CA PHE A 992 -23.25 -80.02 43.34
C PHE A 992 -23.01 -80.26 41.84
N SER A 993 -22.94 -79.17 41.07
CA SER A 993 -22.52 -79.25 39.67
C SER A 993 -21.01 -79.04 39.52
N LYS A 994 -20.32 -79.98 38.86
CA LYS A 994 -18.89 -79.83 38.48
C LYS A 994 -18.63 -78.56 37.66
N LYS A 995 -19.65 -78.06 36.93
CA LYS A 995 -19.56 -76.80 36.18
C LYS A 995 -19.49 -75.58 37.11
N THR A 996 -20.19 -75.60 38.24
CA THR A 996 -20.18 -74.51 39.23
C THR A 996 -18.82 -74.41 39.93
N VAL A 997 -18.25 -75.56 40.32
CA VAL A 997 -16.89 -75.66 40.88
C VAL A 997 -15.87 -75.03 39.92
N SER A 998 -15.82 -75.52 38.68
CA SER A 998 -14.89 -75.03 37.67
C SER A 998 -15.10 -73.53 37.34
N ASN A 999 -16.34 -73.03 37.41
CA ASN A 999 -16.63 -71.60 37.26
C ASN A 999 -16.05 -70.78 38.42
N LYS A 1000 -16.27 -71.18 39.68
CA LYS A 1000 -15.67 -70.48 40.83
C LYS A 1000 -14.15 -70.55 40.79
N GLU A 1001 -13.53 -71.70 40.52
CA GLU A 1001 -12.07 -71.80 40.34
C GLU A 1001 -11.54 -70.84 39.27
N THR A 1002 -12.25 -70.71 38.15
CA THR A 1002 -11.91 -69.76 37.08
C THR A 1002 -12.07 -68.31 37.54
N LEU A 1003 -13.14 -67.96 38.26
CA LEU A 1003 -13.36 -66.62 38.80
C LEU A 1003 -12.29 -66.22 39.84
N CYS A 1004 -11.85 -67.13 40.71
CA CYS A 1004 -10.68 -66.90 41.58
C CYS A 1004 -9.43 -66.57 40.76
N VAL A 1005 -9.10 -67.39 39.77
CA VAL A 1005 -7.92 -67.19 38.92
C VAL A 1005 -7.98 -65.85 38.17
N ARG A 1006 -9.16 -65.47 37.67
CA ARG A 1006 -9.40 -64.17 37.01
C ARG A 1006 -9.15 -63.00 37.96
N MET A 1007 -9.70 -63.07 39.18
CA MET A 1007 -9.53 -62.02 40.19
C MET A 1007 -8.08 -61.94 40.70
N GLU A 1008 -7.43 -63.08 40.95
CA GLU A 1008 -6.02 -63.16 41.33
C GLU A 1008 -5.09 -62.55 40.27
N ILE A 1009 -5.41 -62.68 38.97
CA ILE A 1009 -4.66 -62.04 37.88
C ILE A 1009 -4.88 -60.53 37.85
N LEU A 1010 -6.12 -60.05 38.06
CA LEU A 1010 -6.40 -58.60 38.13
C LEU A 1010 -5.76 -57.93 39.34
N ALA A 1011 -5.77 -58.61 40.49
CA ALA A 1011 -5.17 -58.15 41.75
C ALA A 1011 -3.64 -58.30 41.81
N GLY A 1012 -3.00 -58.92 40.82
CA GLY A 1012 -1.56 -59.20 40.83
C GLY A 1012 -1.13 -60.26 41.87
N VAL A 1013 -2.07 -61.00 42.46
CA VAL A 1013 -1.82 -62.02 43.49
C VAL A 1013 -1.47 -63.36 42.84
N GLU A 1014 -0.52 -64.11 43.40
CA GLU A 1014 -0.17 -65.45 42.91
C GLU A 1014 -1.28 -66.48 43.18
N SER A 1015 -1.57 -67.33 42.19
CA SER A 1015 -2.47 -68.47 42.35
C SER A 1015 -1.74 -69.64 43.05
N PRO A 1016 -2.42 -70.44 43.88
CA PRO A 1016 -1.82 -71.61 44.52
C PRO A 1016 -1.39 -72.67 43.48
N PRO A 1017 -0.47 -73.60 43.83
CA PRO A 1017 0.15 -74.52 42.87
C PRO A 1017 -0.84 -75.34 42.03
N GLU A 1018 -1.96 -75.77 42.62
CA GLU A 1018 -2.96 -76.58 41.92
C GLU A 1018 -3.72 -75.77 40.86
N ALA A 1019 -3.80 -74.45 41.01
CA ALA A 1019 -4.44 -73.52 40.08
C ALA A 1019 -3.47 -72.95 39.02
N ALA A 1020 -2.17 -73.21 39.12
CA ALA A 1020 -1.16 -72.64 38.21
C ALA A 1020 -1.42 -72.97 36.72
N LYS A 1021 -1.90 -74.19 36.42
CA LYS A 1021 -2.27 -74.59 35.05
C LYS A 1021 -3.47 -73.81 34.52
N ALA A 1022 -4.47 -73.52 35.36
CA ALA A 1022 -5.63 -72.71 34.99
C ALA A 1022 -5.24 -71.23 34.80
N ARG A 1023 -4.36 -70.71 35.66
CA ARG A 1023 -3.78 -69.35 35.51
C ARG A 1023 -3.08 -69.17 34.18
N LEU A 1024 -2.18 -70.09 33.82
CA LEU A 1024 -1.46 -70.05 32.55
C LEU A 1024 -2.42 -70.17 31.35
N ALA A 1025 -3.40 -71.07 31.40
CA ALA A 1025 -4.38 -71.23 30.33
C ALA A 1025 -5.15 -69.93 30.06
N TYR A 1026 -5.66 -69.27 31.11
CA TYR A 1026 -6.40 -68.02 30.97
C TYR A 1026 -5.51 -66.82 30.58
N GLN A 1027 -4.25 -66.77 31.02
CA GLN A 1027 -3.28 -65.77 30.55
C GLN A 1027 -2.97 -65.93 29.05
N VAL A 1028 -2.79 -67.17 28.58
CA VAL A 1028 -2.62 -67.47 27.15
C VAL A 1028 -3.88 -67.13 26.35
N GLU A 1029 -5.07 -67.39 26.89
CA GLU A 1029 -6.35 -67.01 26.28
C GLU A 1029 -6.46 -65.48 26.14
N ARG A 1030 -6.21 -64.69 27.19
CA ARG A 1030 -6.18 -63.21 27.12
C ARG A 1030 -5.16 -62.71 26.10
N LEU A 1031 -3.96 -63.29 26.07
CA LEU A 1031 -2.89 -62.88 25.15
C LEU A 1031 -3.26 -63.20 23.69
N SER A 1032 -3.79 -64.40 23.42
CA SER A 1032 -4.30 -64.80 22.10
C SER A 1032 -5.44 -63.89 21.64
N ALA A 1033 -6.37 -63.56 22.54
CA ALA A 1033 -7.48 -62.66 22.26
C ALA A 1033 -7.00 -61.24 21.90
N ALA A 1034 -6.00 -60.70 22.61
CA ALA A 1034 -5.36 -59.42 22.27
C ALA A 1034 -4.57 -59.47 20.93
N MET A 1035 -3.86 -60.56 20.66
CA MET A 1035 -3.10 -60.77 19.42
C MET A 1035 -4.01 -60.96 18.19
N SER A 1036 -5.27 -61.39 18.37
CA SER A 1036 -6.22 -61.62 17.28
C SER A 1036 -6.71 -60.36 16.55
N GLY A 1037 -6.28 -59.17 16.95
CA GLY A 1037 -6.65 -57.90 16.30
C GLY A 1037 -8.10 -57.46 16.53
N LYS A 1038 -8.93 -58.29 17.19
CA LYS A 1038 -10.19 -57.82 17.79
C LYS A 1038 -9.82 -56.71 18.78
N LYS A 1039 -10.36 -55.51 18.56
CA LYS A 1039 -10.51 -54.50 19.61
C LYS A 1039 -11.42 -55.06 20.70
N ILE A 1040 -10.83 -55.80 21.62
CA ILE A 1040 -11.36 -55.93 22.95
C ILE A 1040 -11.06 -54.57 23.57
N GLU A 1041 -12.09 -53.73 23.65
CA GLU A 1041 -12.06 -52.63 24.61
C GLU A 1041 -11.92 -53.31 25.96
N SER A 1042 -10.70 -53.34 26.50
CA SER A 1042 -10.47 -53.79 27.87
C SER A 1042 -11.40 -52.94 28.73
N PRO A 1043 -12.35 -53.53 29.47
CA PRO A 1043 -13.05 -52.79 30.49
C PRO A 1043 -12.00 -52.12 31.38
N GLU A 1044 -12.34 -50.96 31.96
CA GLU A 1044 -11.54 -50.46 33.07
C GLU A 1044 -11.43 -51.60 34.10
N GLN A 1045 -10.25 -51.87 34.64
CA GLN A 1045 -10.01 -53.06 35.48
C GLN A 1045 -11.03 -53.17 36.62
N LYS A 1046 -11.50 -52.02 37.13
CA LYS A 1046 -12.56 -51.90 38.14
C LYS A 1046 -13.92 -52.48 37.67
N ILE A 1047 -14.27 -52.30 36.39
CA ILE A 1047 -15.48 -52.87 35.77
C ILE A 1047 -15.31 -54.40 35.61
N GLU A 1048 -14.14 -54.86 35.14
CA GLU A 1048 -13.85 -56.30 35.00
C GLU A 1048 -13.91 -57.01 36.37
N ALA A 1049 -13.34 -56.40 37.41
CA ALA A 1049 -13.41 -56.88 38.79
C ALA A 1049 -14.87 -56.92 39.33
N GLN A 1050 -15.64 -55.85 39.11
CA GLN A 1050 -17.06 -55.78 39.48
C GLN A 1050 -17.88 -56.90 38.81
N GLU A 1051 -17.63 -57.21 37.54
CA GLU A 1051 -18.30 -58.29 36.81
C GLU A 1051 -17.89 -59.68 37.33
N ILE A 1052 -16.64 -59.84 37.78
CA ILE A 1052 -16.15 -61.06 38.42
C ILE A 1052 -16.77 -61.26 39.81
N GLU A 1053 -16.87 -60.21 40.64
CA GLU A 1053 -17.57 -60.22 41.92
C GLU A 1053 -19.06 -60.53 41.76
N GLN A 1054 -19.76 -59.85 40.85
CA GLN A 1054 -21.15 -60.13 40.53
C GLN A 1054 -21.34 -61.61 40.13
N SER A 1055 -20.49 -62.12 39.24
CA SER A 1055 -20.52 -63.53 38.81
C SER A 1055 -20.21 -64.51 39.95
N TRP A 1056 -19.37 -64.10 40.91
CA TRP A 1056 -19.01 -64.90 42.08
C TRP A 1056 -20.18 -65.06 43.05
N TYR A 1057 -20.78 -63.95 43.48
CA TYR A 1057 -21.86 -63.96 44.45
C TYR A 1057 -23.16 -64.57 43.88
N LEU A 1058 -23.37 -64.51 42.56
CA LEU A 1058 -24.46 -65.22 41.86
C LEU A 1058 -24.16 -66.71 41.57
N SER A 1059 -22.92 -67.18 41.71
CA SER A 1059 -22.59 -68.60 41.50
C SER A 1059 -23.04 -69.47 42.67
N GLY A 1060 -23.79 -70.53 42.38
CA GLY A 1060 -24.34 -71.46 43.38
C GLY A 1060 -23.31 -72.32 44.13
N ALA A 1061 -23.86 -73.22 44.95
CA ALA A 1061 -23.12 -74.16 45.80
C ALA A 1061 -21.97 -74.91 45.13
N VAL A 1062 -20.91 -75.10 45.91
CA VAL A 1062 -19.79 -76.02 45.66
C VAL A 1062 -19.58 -76.89 46.90
N PRO A 1063 -18.91 -78.07 46.81
CA PRO A 1063 -18.69 -78.93 47.96
C PRO A 1063 -18.00 -78.19 49.11
N ALA A 1064 -18.44 -78.42 50.35
CA ALA A 1064 -18.02 -77.64 51.51
C ALA A 1064 -16.51 -77.59 51.76
N GLU A 1065 -15.80 -78.71 51.54
CA GLU A 1065 -14.32 -78.77 51.58
C GLU A 1065 -13.64 -77.76 50.63
N GLN A 1066 -14.31 -77.42 49.53
CA GLN A 1066 -13.85 -76.45 48.54
C GLN A 1066 -14.36 -75.04 48.82
N THR A 1067 -15.56 -74.89 49.40
CA THR A 1067 -16.18 -73.57 49.63
C THR A 1067 -15.31 -72.67 50.49
N GLN A 1068 -14.87 -73.13 51.67
CA GLN A 1068 -14.04 -72.33 52.57
C GLN A 1068 -12.73 -71.88 51.89
N ARG A 1069 -12.07 -72.80 51.17
CA ARG A 1069 -10.83 -72.55 50.42
C ARG A 1069 -11.02 -71.53 49.30
N LEU A 1070 -12.12 -71.63 48.56
CA LEU A 1070 -12.41 -70.78 47.41
C LEU A 1070 -12.86 -69.37 47.83
N GLU A 1071 -13.72 -69.24 48.85
CA GLU A 1071 -14.10 -67.93 49.42
C GLU A 1071 -12.90 -67.19 50.02
N GLN A 1072 -12.01 -67.87 50.75
CA GLN A 1072 -10.78 -67.23 51.28
C GLN A 1072 -9.86 -66.70 50.17
N ARG A 1073 -9.66 -67.48 49.09
CA ARG A 1073 -8.88 -67.04 47.93
C ARG A 1073 -9.51 -65.84 47.24
N PHE A 1074 -10.82 -65.87 47.05
CA PHE A 1074 -11.55 -64.81 46.38
C PHE A 1074 -11.56 -63.51 47.20
N SER A 1075 -11.86 -63.56 48.50
CA SER A 1075 -11.81 -62.39 49.38
C SER A 1075 -10.43 -61.73 49.38
N LYS A 1076 -9.36 -62.53 49.53
CA LYS A 1076 -7.98 -62.02 49.50
C LYS A 1076 -7.63 -61.34 48.17
N ALA A 1077 -8.11 -61.87 47.04
CA ALA A 1077 -7.91 -61.25 45.73
C ALA A 1077 -8.74 -59.96 45.57
N CYS A 1078 -9.96 -59.90 46.09
CA CYS A 1078 -10.77 -58.68 46.14
C CYS A 1078 -10.13 -57.60 47.03
N GLU A 1079 -9.67 -57.96 48.23
CA GLU A 1079 -8.99 -57.05 49.16
C GLU A 1079 -7.74 -56.45 48.52
N ALA A 1080 -6.88 -57.27 47.92
CA ALA A 1080 -5.66 -56.81 47.24
C ALA A 1080 -5.91 -55.98 45.96
N PHE A 1081 -7.11 -56.05 45.37
CA PHE A 1081 -7.48 -55.23 44.22
C PHE A 1081 -8.05 -53.86 44.61
N TYR A 1082 -8.67 -53.76 45.79
CA TYR A 1082 -9.32 -52.54 46.28
C TYR A 1082 -8.53 -51.80 47.38
N SER A 1083 -7.40 -52.34 47.83
CA SER A 1083 -6.39 -51.70 48.68
C SER A 1083 -5.47 -50.75 47.91
#